data_AF-E6UXU9-F1
#
_entry.id   AF-E6UXU9-F1
#
_cell.length_a   1.000
_cell.length_b   1.000
_cell.length_c   1.000
_cell.angle_alpha   90.00
_cell.angle_beta   90.00
_cell.angle_gamma   90.00
#
_symmetry.space_group_name_H-M   'P 1'
#
loop_
_entity.id
_entity.type
_entity.pdbx_description
1 polymer ?
#
loop_
_entity_poly.entity_id
_entity_poly.type
_entity_poly.pdbx_seq_one_letter_code
_entity_poly.pdbx_strand_id
1 'polypeptide(L)'
;MGNRSWLYLEHRLSGADNGAEHQKTSADEIAEANNNFPVLWQLLLADGAAGDAIDDQRVFGDAGTDNLASDAHAALARIRQLHAFVEQHPMLHALPQIALQFEALALHLAELIDEVPADSAPRFSANLDELSWLGGETEGEGFIERNRRECNERWAEVRRCIDSGNHPGVDAALGIQRFADWEAWAWQFGFGGLSHPYFDGYEAPRDERFADFEPEEDDDEDGYERPDYDNHLGGELWRFEVDGRWGVMRLVHDEDGDGGASHRTTVVEPAWDDIRYAGGSDPRLLWISQGERSGLLLADAEAPRVLLEPELDEVWDFEDDIATALVGDHIGLLRTDGSWLLEPSVDEVWSFVEGRVRARVGERIGYIDLQGEWAIAPRFEEAEDFTPFGLAPARGDEGGWGLVRADGEWAAPPDFEQLQWRHDWEAFEATRDGKSGLLDAQGRVVIEPVYEQVDLLEEYPIEFLTSEDNDPANERNAEARPKRFAVERADGVCGLVDGRGRVLVPFDYGRFETLEPLTGQERAHAMARRDLVRVASKGGRTAKNAPWLRGIYDVAAGRELVPCRHRTLQPLAWGTQDIGWLVADPMPRSAKVEKGQLAVGVLRGDGTVLHPQANPWIAAAVSVADSWLVAAVRSDLCKRWGAGEPVKAVRNDSGLYVWLHADGREQPHAEHMAARHAAGDLRAAYELACHLRDGEGIEADPREALRWMARAAGVREPGDAPATASSDGLPVAMCELSKMLRWDTAGLGADAQLGRAWLLHAIAHGGADDAATQAQLGYMLCEGEGGERDLEGGVRHYELAAEKNNTMALYNLGLAYKLGEPGEPDLARAIGYFRRGHEAGDTAATMQLGRTLCLHAGALAEQGHGEAEVNVLHAEALYARQKVAEDSTQREQGWACYELGWMRFRGQGAPEDAAAAERWLLAGAALDDCEENLESQRACTEVLAETFYGDPDSPLFDEDKAREWTQRLQALPATTPDAPA
;
A
#
# COMPACT_ATOMS: atom_id res chain seq x y z
N MET A 1 -9.73 3.55 -7.58
CA MET A 1 -11.02 4.22 -7.34
C MET A 1 -11.22 4.29 -5.84
N GLY A 2 -10.85 5.42 -5.23
CA GLY A 2 -11.00 5.68 -3.79
C GLY A 2 -11.87 6.92 -3.58
N ASN A 3 -12.48 7.07 -2.41
CA ASN A 3 -13.30 8.22 -2.05
C ASN A 3 -12.40 9.44 -1.92
N ARG A 4 -12.70 10.52 -2.63
CA ARG A 4 -11.82 11.68 -2.69
C ARG A 4 -12.19 12.73 -1.65
N SER A 5 -11.24 13.60 -1.36
CA SER A 5 -11.43 14.82 -0.57
C SER A 5 -10.67 15.93 -1.27
N TRP A 6 -11.25 17.12 -1.28
CA TRP A 6 -10.70 18.27 -1.99
C TRP A 6 -10.59 19.46 -1.05
N LEU A 7 -9.52 20.24 -1.21
CA LEU A 7 -9.29 21.50 -0.52
C LEU A 7 -9.36 22.64 -1.53
N TYR A 8 -10.17 23.63 -1.22
CA TYR A 8 -10.42 24.81 -2.05
C TYR A 8 -9.97 26.09 -1.35
N LEU A 9 -9.59 27.09 -2.14
CA LEU A 9 -9.55 28.49 -1.75
C LEU A 9 -10.82 29.18 -2.25
N GLU A 10 -11.69 29.56 -1.31
CA GLU A 10 -12.89 30.33 -1.61
C GLU A 10 -12.64 31.83 -1.52
N HIS A 11 -13.12 32.59 -2.50
CA HIS A 11 -13.14 34.05 -2.44
C HIS A 11 -14.29 34.67 -3.25
N ARG A 12 -14.68 35.91 -2.93
CA ARG A 12 -15.66 36.66 -3.74
C ARG A 12 -15.07 37.15 -5.06
N LEU A 13 -15.84 37.04 -6.15
CA LEU A 13 -15.50 37.61 -7.45
C LEU A 13 -15.73 39.14 -7.48
N SER A 14 -14.79 39.89 -8.06
CA SER A 14 -14.89 41.36 -8.13
C SER A 14 -16.00 41.81 -9.10
N GLY A 15 -16.92 42.67 -8.65
CA GLY A 15 -17.99 43.23 -9.48
C GLY A 15 -19.42 42.86 -9.06
N ALA A 16 -19.60 42.11 -7.97
CA ALA A 16 -20.92 41.84 -7.40
C ALA A 16 -21.45 43.09 -6.67
N ASP A 17 -22.35 43.82 -7.34
CA ASP A 17 -23.04 44.98 -6.77
C ASP A 17 -23.89 44.56 -5.56
N ASN A 18 -23.96 45.43 -4.54
CA ASN A 18 -24.48 45.15 -3.17
C ASN A 18 -26.00 44.89 -3.06
N GLY A 19 -26.64 44.23 -4.03
CA GLY A 19 -28.09 44.04 -4.01
C GLY A 19 -28.65 43.07 -5.04
N ALA A 20 -28.29 41.79 -4.99
CA ALA A 20 -29.16 40.67 -5.42
C ALA A 20 -28.62 39.36 -4.82
N GLU A 21 -29.54 38.44 -4.50
CA GLU A 21 -29.28 37.15 -3.87
C GLU A 21 -28.32 36.28 -4.72
N HIS A 22 -27.37 35.63 -4.04
CA HIS A 22 -26.29 34.75 -4.53
C HIS A 22 -25.00 35.50 -4.93
N GLN A 23 -24.18 35.80 -3.91
CA GLN A 23 -22.78 36.23 -4.08
C GLN A 23 -22.05 35.11 -4.83
N LYS A 24 -21.62 35.33 -6.08
CA LYS A 24 -20.77 34.36 -6.78
C LYS A 24 -19.39 34.30 -6.10
N THR A 25 -19.16 33.24 -5.33
CA THR A 25 -17.87 32.86 -4.77
C THR A 25 -17.13 31.99 -5.79
N SER A 26 -15.86 32.30 -6.06
CA SER A 26 -14.94 31.36 -6.70
C SER A 26 -14.50 30.33 -5.67
N ALA A 27 -14.26 29.11 -6.10
CA ALA A 27 -13.65 28.05 -5.32
C ALA A 27 -12.55 27.42 -6.17
N ASP A 28 -11.31 27.86 -5.95
CA ASP A 28 -10.16 27.35 -6.68
C ASP A 28 -9.61 26.12 -5.97
N GLU A 29 -9.50 24.99 -6.66
CA GLU A 29 -8.93 23.78 -6.09
C GLU A 29 -7.43 23.98 -5.84
N ILE A 30 -6.98 23.71 -4.61
CA ILE A 30 -5.57 23.87 -4.21
C ILE A 30 -4.95 22.58 -3.68
N ALA A 31 -5.76 21.54 -3.41
CA ALA A 31 -5.25 20.21 -3.10
C ALA A 31 -6.31 19.10 -3.25
N GLU A 32 -5.87 17.87 -3.55
CA GLU A 32 -6.70 16.66 -3.48
C GLU A 32 -6.07 15.55 -2.60
N ALA A 33 -6.92 14.68 -2.05
CA ALA A 33 -6.49 13.51 -1.27
C ALA A 33 -7.43 12.32 -1.50
N ASN A 34 -6.86 11.11 -1.49
CA ASN A 34 -7.61 9.86 -1.68
C ASN A 34 -7.75 9.09 -0.37
N ASN A 35 -8.99 8.72 -0.01
CA ASN A 35 -9.37 7.90 1.16
C ASN A 35 -8.87 8.44 2.51
N ASN A 36 -8.60 9.74 2.64
CA ASN A 36 -8.10 10.32 3.88
C ASN A 36 -8.45 11.81 4.02
N PHE A 37 -8.46 12.31 5.25
CA PHE A 37 -8.49 13.73 5.59
C PHE A 37 -7.13 14.15 6.19
N PRO A 38 -6.18 14.68 5.38
CA PRO A 38 -4.79 14.87 5.79
C PRO A 38 -4.58 15.74 7.03
N VAL A 39 -3.53 15.45 7.81
CA VAL A 39 -3.20 16.20 9.04
C VAL A 39 -2.91 17.67 8.73
N LEU A 40 -2.24 17.96 7.60
CA LEU A 40 -2.00 19.33 7.16
C LEU A 40 -3.32 20.10 6.98
N TRP A 41 -4.33 19.48 6.36
CA TRP A 41 -5.62 20.11 6.12
C TRP A 41 -6.35 20.36 7.43
N GLN A 42 -6.23 19.46 8.41
CA GLN A 42 -6.78 19.66 9.75
C GLN A 42 -6.16 20.89 10.45
N LEU A 43 -4.88 21.18 10.23
CA LEU A 43 -4.23 22.38 10.76
C LEU A 43 -4.71 23.66 10.06
N LEU A 44 -4.90 23.60 8.74
CA LEU A 44 -5.44 24.70 7.94
C LEU A 44 -6.89 25.02 8.33
N LEU A 45 -7.68 24.01 8.64
CA LEU A 45 -9.12 24.13 8.92
C LEU A 45 -9.48 24.26 10.40
N ALA A 46 -8.47 24.27 11.29
CA ALA A 46 -8.67 24.61 12.70
C ALA A 46 -9.36 25.98 12.85
N ASP A 47 -10.11 26.14 13.94
CA ASP A 47 -11.02 27.27 14.20
C ASP A 47 -12.09 27.51 13.11
N GLY A 48 -12.26 26.55 12.19
CA GLY A 48 -13.23 26.59 11.10
C GLY A 48 -14.67 26.29 11.54
N ALA A 49 -15.59 26.44 10.60
CA ALA A 49 -17.02 26.20 10.74
C ALA A 49 -17.59 25.51 9.49
N ALA A 50 -18.82 25.01 9.59
CA ALA A 50 -19.54 24.51 8.44
C ALA A 50 -19.70 25.62 7.38
N GLY A 51 -19.35 25.30 6.14
CA GLY A 51 -19.47 26.16 4.97
C GLY A 51 -20.46 25.58 3.95
N ASP A 52 -20.78 26.38 2.94
CA ASP A 52 -21.65 25.94 1.85
C ASP A 52 -21.00 24.77 1.08
N ALA A 53 -21.80 23.78 0.67
CA ALA A 53 -21.30 22.65 -0.09
C ALA A 53 -20.79 23.10 -1.48
N ILE A 54 -19.66 22.54 -1.91
CA ILE A 54 -19.10 22.74 -3.27
C ILE A 54 -19.33 21.44 -4.05
N ASP A 55 -20.10 21.50 -5.13
CA ASP A 55 -20.52 20.32 -5.91
C ASP A 55 -19.69 20.05 -7.18
N ASP A 56 -18.74 20.92 -7.49
CA ASP A 56 -17.91 20.92 -8.71
C ASP A 56 -17.15 19.61 -9.01
N GLN A 57 -16.93 18.75 -8.01
CA GLN A 57 -16.12 17.52 -8.12
C GLN A 57 -16.82 16.23 -7.62
N ARG A 58 -18.15 16.21 -7.49
CA ARG A 58 -18.87 15.01 -7.01
C ARG A 58 -18.84 13.88 -8.04
N VAL A 59 -18.14 12.79 -7.74
CA VAL A 59 -18.06 11.60 -8.61
C VAL A 59 -19.11 10.56 -8.23
N PHE A 60 -19.42 10.41 -6.93
CA PHE A 60 -20.30 9.35 -6.41
C PHE A 60 -21.71 9.80 -5.95
N GLY A 61 -22.09 11.06 -6.20
CA GLY A 61 -23.38 11.65 -5.80
C GLY A 61 -23.29 12.52 -4.54
N ASP A 62 -24.43 13.10 -4.14
CA ASP A 62 -24.54 14.06 -3.03
C ASP A 62 -24.83 13.36 -1.70
N ALA A 63 -23.90 13.42 -0.74
CA ALA A 63 -24.13 12.92 0.63
C ALA A 63 -24.82 13.94 1.55
N GLY A 64 -25.04 15.17 1.07
CA GLY A 64 -25.63 16.26 1.83
C GLY A 64 -24.71 16.80 2.91
N THR A 65 -23.39 16.67 2.75
CA THR A 65 -22.39 17.10 3.74
C THR A 65 -21.94 18.53 3.46
N ASP A 66 -22.09 19.41 4.45
CA ASP A 66 -21.51 20.77 4.42
C ASP A 66 -19.98 20.72 4.24
N ASN A 67 -19.36 21.79 3.76
CA ASN A 67 -17.90 21.88 3.79
C ASN A 67 -17.40 22.24 5.19
N LEU A 68 -16.10 22.01 5.45
CA LEU A 68 -15.42 22.58 6.61
C LEU A 68 -14.52 23.73 6.16
N ALA A 69 -14.84 24.96 6.56
CA ALA A 69 -14.16 26.17 6.10
C ALA A 69 -13.50 26.98 7.23
N SER A 70 -12.31 27.52 6.98
CA SER A 70 -11.55 28.37 7.92
C SER A 70 -11.00 29.61 7.21
N ASP A 71 -10.83 30.71 7.94
CA ASP A 71 -10.24 31.95 7.43
C ASP A 71 -8.81 31.71 6.93
N ALA A 72 -8.52 32.09 5.68
CA ALA A 72 -7.25 31.76 5.03
C ALA A 72 -6.05 32.47 5.69
N HIS A 73 -6.26 33.69 6.22
CA HIS A 73 -5.21 34.43 6.92
C HIS A 73 -4.90 33.80 8.28
N ALA A 74 -5.93 33.35 9.00
CA ALA A 74 -5.76 32.62 10.26
C ALA A 74 -5.03 31.30 10.02
N ALA A 75 -5.37 30.56 8.96
CA ALA A 75 -4.68 29.34 8.55
C ALA A 75 -3.19 29.59 8.25
N LEU A 76 -2.88 30.59 7.43
CA LEU A 76 -1.51 30.98 7.12
C LEU A 76 -0.73 31.37 8.39
N ALA A 77 -1.36 32.06 9.35
CA ALA A 77 -0.72 32.41 10.62
C ALA A 77 -0.35 31.18 11.45
N ARG A 78 -1.20 30.13 11.47
CA ARG A 78 -0.89 28.87 12.16
C ARG A 78 0.30 28.16 11.52
N ILE A 79 0.33 28.07 10.19
CA ILE A 79 1.45 27.45 9.46
C ILE A 79 2.75 28.23 9.69
N ARG A 80 2.72 29.56 9.67
CA ARG A 80 3.89 30.39 9.98
C ARG A 80 4.37 30.21 11.42
N GLN A 81 3.46 30.08 12.38
CA GLN A 81 3.81 29.80 13.78
C GLN A 81 4.49 28.44 13.93
N LEU A 82 3.97 27.40 13.25
CA LEU A 82 4.56 26.07 13.25
C LEU A 82 5.93 26.08 12.55
N HIS A 83 6.06 26.71 11.38
CA HIS A 83 7.32 26.88 10.66
C HIS A 83 8.39 27.53 11.56
N ALA A 84 8.08 28.67 12.19
CA ALA A 84 9.03 29.37 13.05
C ALA A 84 9.52 28.50 14.24
N PHE A 85 8.64 27.64 14.77
CA PHE A 85 9.02 26.69 15.82
C PHE A 85 9.93 25.58 15.28
N VAL A 86 9.58 24.98 14.15
CA VAL A 86 10.36 23.91 13.49
C VAL A 86 11.74 24.41 13.06
N GLU A 87 11.83 25.64 12.57
CA GLU A 87 13.08 26.30 12.17
C GLU A 87 14.02 26.50 13.38
N GLN A 88 13.47 26.90 14.53
CA GLN A 88 14.25 27.14 15.75
C GLN A 88 14.59 25.86 16.52
N HIS A 89 13.83 24.78 16.28
CA HIS A 89 13.91 23.55 17.05
C HIS A 89 13.84 22.33 16.11
N PRO A 90 15.01 21.88 15.61
CA PRO A 90 15.11 20.73 14.73
C PRO A 90 14.43 19.50 15.35
N MET A 91 13.38 19.06 14.68
CA MET A 91 12.50 17.97 15.11
C MET A 91 13.20 16.61 14.97
N LEU A 92 12.95 15.66 15.89
CA LEU A 92 13.54 14.30 16.02
C LEU A 92 14.50 13.83 14.88
N HIS A 93 15.71 14.42 14.80
CA HIS A 93 16.76 14.11 13.80
C HIS A 93 16.40 14.34 12.30
N ALA A 94 15.42 15.20 11.98
CA ALA A 94 15.03 15.48 10.60
C ALA A 94 15.99 16.47 9.89
N LEU A 95 16.31 16.17 8.62
CA LEU A 95 17.03 17.03 7.69
C LEU A 95 16.37 18.43 7.61
N PRO A 96 17.06 19.48 7.10
CA PRO A 96 16.50 20.82 6.87
C PRO A 96 15.18 20.85 6.05
N GLN A 97 14.84 19.72 5.44
CA GLN A 97 13.73 19.50 4.53
C GLN A 97 12.36 19.79 5.17
N ILE A 98 12.09 19.41 6.43
CA ILE A 98 10.76 19.67 7.04
C ILE A 98 10.51 21.18 7.20
N ALA A 99 11.52 21.91 7.68
CA ALA A 99 11.45 23.37 7.76
C ALA A 99 11.21 23.98 6.38
N LEU A 100 11.96 23.53 5.36
CA LEU A 100 11.79 23.97 3.97
C LEU A 100 10.40 23.65 3.39
N GLN A 101 9.80 22.50 3.71
CA GLN A 101 8.45 22.17 3.26
C GLN A 101 7.40 23.11 3.89
N PHE A 102 7.52 23.40 5.19
CA PHE A 102 6.62 24.37 5.85
C PHE A 102 6.86 25.81 5.38
N GLU A 103 8.10 26.17 5.03
CA GLU A 103 8.44 27.46 4.42
C GLU A 103 7.79 27.59 3.05
N ALA A 104 7.99 26.60 2.16
CA ALA A 104 7.42 26.56 0.82
C ALA A 104 5.89 26.60 0.86
N LEU A 105 5.28 25.84 1.77
CA LEU A 105 3.84 25.88 2.02
C LEU A 105 3.38 27.28 2.45
N ALA A 106 4.06 27.91 3.41
CA ALA A 106 3.70 29.24 3.89
C ALA A 106 3.83 30.32 2.79
N LEU A 107 4.78 30.17 1.87
CA LEU A 107 4.94 31.06 0.72
C LEU A 107 3.82 30.84 -0.30
N HIS A 108 3.57 29.59 -0.69
CA HIS A 108 2.53 29.26 -1.66
C HIS A 108 1.13 29.69 -1.19
N LEU A 109 0.78 29.41 0.08
CA LEU A 109 -0.49 29.87 0.64
C LEU A 109 -0.59 31.41 0.70
N ALA A 110 0.53 32.11 0.91
CA ALA A 110 0.54 33.57 0.90
C ALA A 110 0.33 34.13 -0.50
N GLU A 111 0.95 33.55 -1.52
CA GLU A 111 0.76 33.93 -2.93
C GLU A 111 -0.70 33.75 -3.36
N LEU A 112 -1.28 32.59 -3.06
CA LEU A 112 -2.69 32.31 -3.32
C LEU A 112 -3.63 33.34 -2.66
N ILE A 113 -3.35 33.72 -1.40
CA ILE A 113 -4.14 34.72 -0.68
C ILE A 113 -3.93 36.13 -1.26
N ASP A 114 -2.74 36.45 -1.75
CA ASP A 114 -2.40 37.76 -2.32
C ASP A 114 -2.99 37.98 -3.73
N GLU A 115 -3.23 36.91 -4.49
CA GLU A 115 -3.89 36.94 -5.81
C GLU A 115 -5.39 37.23 -5.72
N VAL A 116 -5.97 37.00 -4.55
CA VAL A 116 -7.38 37.21 -4.27
C VAL A 116 -7.69 38.71 -4.00
N PRO A 117 -8.82 39.27 -4.49
CA PRO A 117 -9.16 40.68 -4.26
C PRO A 117 -9.20 41.05 -2.77
N ALA A 118 -8.62 42.20 -2.40
CA ALA A 118 -8.44 42.61 -1.00
C ALA A 118 -9.73 42.75 -0.17
N ASP A 119 -10.90 42.81 -0.80
CA ASP A 119 -12.23 42.94 -0.20
C ASP A 119 -13.03 41.62 -0.13
N SER A 120 -12.43 40.50 -0.51
CA SER A 120 -13.13 39.22 -0.75
C SER A 120 -13.15 38.23 0.42
N ALA A 121 -12.39 38.50 1.49
CA ALA A 121 -12.30 37.68 2.72
C ALA A 121 -12.06 36.17 2.44
N PRO A 122 -10.86 35.79 1.95
CA PRO A 122 -10.56 34.43 1.51
C PRO A 122 -10.66 33.39 2.62
N ARG A 123 -11.12 32.19 2.27
CA ARG A 123 -11.25 31.03 3.17
C ARG A 123 -10.70 29.77 2.53
N PHE A 124 -10.06 28.90 3.32
CA PHE A 124 -9.80 27.53 2.90
C PHE A 124 -10.99 26.65 3.28
N SER A 125 -11.37 25.72 2.40
CA SER A 125 -12.58 24.92 2.55
C SER A 125 -12.35 23.50 2.07
N ALA A 126 -12.69 22.50 2.89
CA ALA A 126 -12.63 21.10 2.46
C ALA A 126 -14.01 20.56 2.12
N ASN A 127 -14.14 19.99 0.93
CA ASN A 127 -15.24 19.10 0.57
C ASN A 127 -14.89 17.69 1.03
N LEU A 128 -15.68 17.18 1.98
CA LEU A 128 -15.54 15.84 2.57
C LEU A 128 -16.79 14.97 2.31
N ASP A 129 -17.59 15.32 1.31
CA ASP A 129 -18.88 14.70 1.03
C ASP A 129 -18.71 13.21 0.65
N GLU A 130 -17.75 12.89 -0.22
CA GLU A 130 -17.44 11.48 -0.56
C GLU A 130 -16.81 10.70 0.61
N LEU A 131 -16.05 11.38 1.46
CA LEU A 131 -15.43 10.77 2.65
C LEU A 131 -16.50 10.43 3.71
N SER A 132 -17.58 11.21 3.78
CA SER A 132 -18.67 11.01 4.74
C SER A 132 -19.37 9.65 4.60
N TRP A 133 -19.41 9.09 3.38
CA TRP A 133 -19.98 7.77 3.10
C TRP A 133 -19.27 6.63 3.83
N LEU A 134 -17.98 6.78 4.17
CA LEU A 134 -17.22 5.81 4.97
C LEU A 134 -17.56 5.87 6.46
N GLY A 135 -18.15 6.98 6.91
CA GLY A 135 -18.36 7.30 8.32
C GLY A 135 -19.53 6.58 8.98
N GLY A 136 -20.31 5.80 8.22
CA GLY A 136 -21.41 4.92 8.65
C GLY A 136 -21.96 5.16 10.05
N GLU A 137 -22.71 6.24 10.29
CA GLU A 137 -23.32 6.45 11.61
C GLU A 137 -24.76 6.95 11.60
N THR A 138 -25.51 6.23 12.44
CA THR A 138 -26.84 6.47 12.98
C THR A 138 -26.79 7.39 14.19
N GLU A 139 -27.50 8.52 14.14
CA GLU A 139 -27.96 9.38 15.25
C GLU A 139 -26.91 10.00 16.21
N GLY A 140 -26.67 11.32 16.09
CA GLY A 140 -26.21 12.16 17.21
C GLY A 140 -25.45 13.44 16.84
N GLU A 141 -24.26 13.31 16.24
CA GLU A 141 -23.39 14.43 15.85
C GLU A 141 -23.07 14.35 14.36
N GLY A 142 -23.34 15.41 13.59
CA GLY A 142 -23.07 15.46 12.15
C GLY A 142 -21.58 15.29 11.81
N PHE A 143 -21.27 14.70 10.66
CA PHE A 143 -19.92 14.35 10.20
C PHE A 143 -18.94 15.54 10.23
N ILE A 144 -19.37 16.73 9.82
CA ILE A 144 -18.55 17.95 9.80
C ILE A 144 -18.23 18.48 11.19
N GLU A 145 -19.18 18.42 12.12
CA GLU A 145 -18.97 18.89 13.49
C GLU A 145 -17.92 18.04 14.22
N ARG A 146 -17.86 16.74 13.93
CA ARG A 146 -16.82 15.84 14.44
C ARG A 146 -15.44 16.22 13.89
N ASN A 147 -15.31 16.33 12.57
CA ASN A 147 -14.04 16.71 11.93
C ASN A 147 -13.57 18.10 12.39
N ARG A 148 -14.49 19.05 12.58
CA ARG A 148 -14.19 20.37 13.15
C ARG A 148 -13.61 20.27 14.56
N ARG A 149 -14.16 19.42 15.42
CA ARG A 149 -13.63 19.17 16.78
C ARG A 149 -12.22 18.60 16.72
N GLU A 150 -11.99 17.62 15.85
CA GLU A 150 -10.67 17.01 15.66
C GLU A 150 -9.63 18.02 15.18
N CYS A 151 -9.97 18.88 14.22
CA CYS A 151 -9.09 19.98 13.76
C CYS A 151 -8.71 20.92 14.91
N ASN A 152 -9.69 21.31 15.73
CA ASN A 152 -9.48 22.19 16.87
C ASN A 152 -8.63 21.55 17.97
N GLU A 153 -8.86 20.28 18.28
CA GLU A 153 -8.10 19.53 19.27
C GLU A 153 -6.64 19.36 18.82
N ARG A 154 -6.43 19.00 17.55
CA ARG A 154 -5.11 18.87 16.92
C ARG A 154 -4.31 20.17 17.00
N TRP A 155 -4.89 21.30 16.56
CA TRP A 155 -4.21 22.59 16.64
C TRP A 155 -3.96 23.04 18.08
N ALA A 156 -4.91 22.80 19.00
CA ALA A 156 -4.72 23.11 20.41
C ALA A 156 -3.59 22.30 21.05
N GLU A 157 -3.40 21.06 20.62
CA GLU A 157 -2.27 20.22 21.04
C GLU A 157 -0.94 20.70 20.48
N VAL A 158 -0.86 20.96 19.17
CA VAL A 158 0.34 21.52 18.52
C VAL A 158 0.75 22.83 19.20
N ARG A 159 -0.19 23.77 19.38
CA ARG A 159 0.08 25.06 20.04
C ARG A 159 0.54 24.89 21.48
N ARG A 160 -0.07 23.99 22.25
CA ARG A 160 0.35 23.71 23.64
C ARG A 160 1.78 23.18 23.69
N CYS A 161 2.15 22.34 22.73
CA CYS A 161 3.50 21.80 22.64
C CYS A 161 4.51 22.88 22.19
N ILE A 162 4.13 23.77 21.27
CA ILE A 162 4.92 24.95 20.89
C ILE A 162 5.14 25.86 22.11
N ASP A 163 4.08 26.24 22.81
CA ASP A 163 4.12 27.16 23.95
C ASP A 163 4.95 26.63 25.14
N SER A 164 5.05 25.29 25.26
CA SER A 164 5.80 24.61 26.32
C SER A 164 7.22 24.19 25.90
N GLY A 165 7.63 24.44 24.65
CA GLY A 165 8.91 23.96 24.12
C GLY A 165 9.01 22.43 24.03
N ASN A 166 7.87 21.73 23.97
CA ASN A 166 7.82 20.27 23.89
C ASN A 166 7.92 19.79 22.43
N HIS A 167 9.14 19.76 21.88
CA HIS A 167 9.39 19.35 20.50
C HIS A 167 8.90 17.92 20.17
N PRO A 168 9.16 16.89 21.02
CA PRO A 168 8.62 15.54 20.78
C PRO A 168 7.09 15.49 20.80
N GLY A 169 6.44 16.39 21.55
CA GLY A 169 5.00 16.54 21.54
C GLY A 169 4.46 17.11 20.23
N VAL A 170 5.18 18.06 19.61
CA VAL A 170 4.86 18.54 18.26
C VAL A 170 5.07 17.42 17.24
N ASP A 171 6.14 16.63 17.36
CA ASP A 171 6.40 15.48 16.48
C ASP A 171 5.26 14.46 16.52
N ALA A 172 4.82 14.10 17.72
CA ALA A 172 3.69 13.20 17.92
C ALA A 172 2.38 13.77 17.36
N ALA A 173 2.12 15.07 17.55
CA ALA A 173 0.91 15.72 17.06
C ALA A 173 0.86 15.81 15.53
N LEU A 174 2.01 15.95 14.87
CA LEU A 174 2.16 15.91 13.40
C LEU A 174 2.24 14.49 12.83
N GLY A 175 2.24 13.46 13.68
CA GLY A 175 2.33 12.06 13.26
C GLY A 175 3.71 11.65 12.75
N ILE A 176 4.79 12.34 13.16
CA ILE A 176 6.17 12.03 12.77
C ILE A 176 6.66 10.83 13.60
N GLN A 177 6.92 9.68 12.97
CA GLN A 177 7.53 8.49 13.58
C GLN A 177 8.89 8.15 12.93
N ARG A 178 9.75 7.38 13.63
CA ARG A 178 11.12 7.00 13.18
C ARG A 178 11.13 6.59 11.69
N PHE A 179 11.88 7.34 10.87
CA PHE A 179 11.83 7.28 9.40
C PHE A 179 12.45 6.01 8.80
N ALA A 180 11.64 5.29 8.02
CA ALA A 180 12.10 4.47 6.90
C ALA A 180 11.60 5.01 5.55
N ASP A 181 10.43 5.67 5.50
CA ASP A 181 9.79 6.16 4.26
C ASP A 181 9.28 7.61 4.39
N TRP A 182 10.14 8.61 4.15
CA TRP A 182 9.82 10.05 4.15
C TRP A 182 8.67 10.41 3.21
N GLU A 183 8.71 9.88 1.99
CA GLU A 183 7.73 10.17 0.93
C GLU A 183 6.32 9.71 1.33
N ALA A 184 6.22 8.55 1.99
CA ALA A 184 4.95 8.03 2.49
C ALA A 184 4.35 8.90 3.60
N TRP A 185 5.18 9.40 4.53
CA TRP A 185 4.72 10.36 5.53
C TRP A 185 4.33 11.69 4.89
N ALA A 186 5.13 12.24 3.98
CA ALA A 186 4.84 13.53 3.33
C ALA A 186 3.51 13.48 2.54
N TRP A 187 3.23 12.38 1.86
CA TRP A 187 1.95 12.11 1.22
C TRP A 187 0.79 12.01 2.24
N GLN A 188 0.93 11.17 3.27
CA GLN A 188 -0.10 11.00 4.30
C GLN A 188 -0.37 12.27 5.13
N PHE A 189 0.66 13.07 5.36
CA PHE A 189 0.58 14.34 6.06
C PHE A 189 -0.19 15.38 5.23
N GLY A 190 -0.03 15.36 3.90
CA GLY A 190 -0.79 16.16 2.96
C GLY A 190 0.03 17.10 2.06
N PHE A 191 1.36 16.96 2.00
CA PHE A 191 2.19 17.79 1.10
C PHE A 191 1.99 17.39 -0.36
N GLY A 192 2.05 16.10 -0.68
CA GLY A 192 2.00 15.64 -2.08
C GLY A 192 0.66 15.81 -2.79
N GLY A 193 -0.40 16.19 -2.07
CA GLY A 193 -1.70 16.50 -2.67
C GLY A 193 -1.89 17.97 -3.05
N LEU A 194 -0.92 18.86 -2.76
CA LEU A 194 -1.03 20.30 -3.05
C LEU A 194 -0.82 20.58 -4.54
N SER A 195 -1.69 21.41 -5.13
CA SER A 195 -1.68 21.80 -6.54
C SER A 195 -0.56 22.80 -6.86
N HIS A 196 0.70 22.40 -6.69
CA HIS A 196 1.86 23.24 -6.99
C HIS A 196 3.11 22.39 -7.33
N PRO A 197 3.88 22.72 -8.40
CA PRO A 197 4.98 21.89 -8.90
C PRO A 197 6.10 21.55 -7.91
N TYR A 198 6.28 22.36 -6.86
CA TYR A 198 7.23 22.06 -5.77
C TYR A 198 6.86 20.81 -4.98
N PHE A 199 5.57 20.49 -4.89
CA PHE A 199 5.05 19.34 -4.17
C PHE A 199 4.79 18.12 -5.09
N ASP A 200 4.99 18.28 -6.41
CA ASP A 200 4.98 17.19 -7.39
C ASP A 200 6.26 16.34 -7.24
N GLY A 201 6.14 15.11 -6.74
CA GLY A 201 7.29 14.22 -6.54
C GLY A 201 7.17 13.14 -5.47
N TYR A 202 5.99 12.96 -4.87
CA TYR A 202 5.77 11.96 -3.81
C TYR A 202 5.06 10.66 -4.31
N GLU A 203 5.12 10.36 -5.61
CA GLU A 203 4.75 9.06 -6.22
C GLU A 203 5.98 8.34 -6.85
N ALA A 204 5.96 7.00 -6.88
CA ALA A 204 7.08 6.07 -7.14
C ALA A 204 7.88 6.27 -8.46
N PRO A 205 9.17 5.85 -8.54
CA PRO A 205 10.11 6.29 -9.57
C PRO A 205 9.80 5.72 -10.97
N ARG A 206 9.85 6.59 -11.99
CA ARG A 206 10.02 6.21 -13.40
C ARG A 206 11.35 6.77 -13.92
N ASP A 207 12.11 5.91 -14.61
CA ASP A 207 13.51 6.11 -15.02
C ASP A 207 13.66 6.84 -16.38
N GLU A 208 12.97 7.96 -16.61
CA GLU A 208 13.18 8.78 -17.82
C GLU A 208 13.38 10.26 -17.47
N ARG A 209 14.34 10.90 -18.14
CA ARG A 209 14.69 12.32 -17.93
C ARG A 209 14.04 13.17 -19.01
N PHE A 210 13.50 14.32 -18.61
CA PHE A 210 12.88 15.34 -19.46
C PHE A 210 13.75 15.90 -20.62
N ALA A 211 15.02 15.53 -20.74
CA ALA A 211 15.82 15.90 -21.92
C ALA A 211 15.40 15.15 -23.20
N ASP A 212 14.54 14.13 -23.07
CA ASP A 212 14.09 13.27 -24.17
C ASP A 212 12.65 13.59 -24.66
N PHE A 213 12.05 14.70 -24.21
CA PHE A 213 10.73 15.16 -24.68
C PHE A 213 10.86 16.50 -25.44
N GLU A 214 10.66 16.47 -26.76
CA GLU A 214 10.38 17.68 -27.54
C GLU A 214 8.88 17.99 -27.44
N PRO A 215 8.47 19.21 -27.05
CA PRO A 215 7.07 19.60 -27.01
C PRO A 215 6.54 19.81 -28.44
N GLU A 216 5.41 19.19 -28.77
CA GLU A 216 4.57 19.68 -29.87
C GLU A 216 3.97 21.02 -29.41
N GLU A 217 4.19 22.06 -30.21
CA GLU A 217 3.57 23.37 -30.02
C GLU A 217 2.07 23.24 -30.30
N ASP A 218 1.23 23.50 -29.29
CA ASP A 218 -0.20 23.73 -29.46
C ASP A 218 -0.40 25.07 -30.20
N ASP A 219 -0.48 25.01 -31.52
CA ASP A 219 -1.05 26.06 -32.36
C ASP A 219 -2.57 26.04 -32.19
N ASP A 220 -3.11 26.84 -31.27
CA ASP A 220 -4.50 27.31 -31.32
C ASP A 220 -4.53 28.82 -31.00
N GLU A 221 -3.84 29.61 -31.84
CA GLU A 221 -4.04 31.05 -31.96
C GLU A 221 -5.00 31.33 -33.14
N ASP A 222 -6.29 31.02 -33.01
CA ASP A 222 -7.34 31.57 -33.89
C ASP A 222 -8.72 31.61 -33.19
N GLY A 223 -9.21 32.83 -32.96
CA GLY A 223 -10.46 33.12 -32.24
C GLY A 223 -11.75 32.78 -32.97
N TYR A 224 -12.09 31.49 -33.05
CA TYR A 224 -13.44 31.02 -33.37
C TYR A 224 -14.07 30.28 -32.18
N GLU A 225 -15.17 30.84 -31.65
CA GLU A 225 -16.04 30.14 -30.69
C GLU A 225 -16.50 28.80 -31.29
N ARG A 226 -15.95 27.68 -30.80
CA ARG A 226 -16.53 26.36 -31.02
C ARG A 226 -17.92 26.33 -30.36
N PRO A 227 -19.01 25.95 -31.04
CA PRO A 227 -20.32 25.85 -30.42
C PRO A 227 -20.35 24.74 -29.36
N ASP A 228 -21.04 24.96 -28.25
CA ASP A 228 -21.25 23.98 -27.16
C ASP A 228 -21.65 22.59 -27.68
N TYR A 229 -21.01 21.54 -27.13
CA TYR A 229 -21.28 20.14 -27.45
C TYR A 229 -22.76 19.74 -27.25
N ASP A 230 -23.51 20.46 -26.41
CA ASP A 230 -24.91 20.19 -26.05
C ASP A 230 -25.95 20.48 -27.17
N ASN A 231 -25.50 20.97 -28.33
CA ASN A 231 -26.38 21.34 -29.45
C ASN A 231 -26.24 20.45 -30.69
N HIS A 232 -25.46 19.37 -30.61
CA HIS A 232 -25.30 18.40 -31.68
C HIS A 232 -26.49 17.41 -31.72
N LEU A 233 -27.07 17.18 -32.89
CA LEU A 233 -28.23 16.29 -33.09
C LEU A 233 -27.89 14.97 -33.81
N GLY A 234 -26.61 14.72 -34.11
CA GLY A 234 -26.16 13.57 -34.91
C GLY A 234 -25.78 13.92 -36.35
N GLY A 235 -24.75 13.27 -36.88
CA GLY A 235 -24.20 13.57 -38.21
C GLY A 235 -23.72 15.02 -38.34
N GLU A 236 -24.12 15.70 -39.42
CA GLU A 236 -23.80 17.12 -39.70
C GLU A 236 -24.84 18.12 -39.13
N LEU A 237 -25.82 17.64 -38.36
CA LEU A 237 -26.98 18.43 -37.91
C LEU A 237 -26.77 18.99 -36.50
N TRP A 238 -27.17 20.26 -36.35
CA TRP A 238 -27.06 21.01 -35.10
C TRP A 238 -28.38 21.75 -34.84
N ARG A 239 -28.84 21.79 -33.59
CA ARG A 239 -29.98 22.63 -33.21
C ARG A 239 -29.54 24.06 -32.95
N PHE A 240 -30.44 25.01 -33.18
CA PHE A 240 -30.23 26.41 -32.83
C PHE A 240 -31.53 27.08 -32.44
N GLU A 241 -31.44 28.10 -31.61
CA GLU A 241 -32.59 28.81 -31.07
C GLU A 241 -32.69 30.23 -31.65
N VAL A 242 -33.91 30.64 -32.02
CA VAL A 242 -34.26 32.02 -32.37
C VAL A 242 -35.56 32.37 -31.66
N ASP A 243 -35.56 33.44 -30.86
CA ASP A 243 -36.73 33.96 -30.14
C ASP A 243 -37.50 32.91 -29.30
N GLY A 244 -36.79 31.99 -28.62
CA GLY A 244 -37.44 30.96 -27.80
C GLY A 244 -37.92 29.73 -28.58
N ARG A 245 -37.55 29.60 -29.86
CA ARG A 245 -37.94 28.48 -30.73
C ARG A 245 -36.70 27.81 -31.32
N TRP A 246 -36.73 26.48 -31.33
CA TRP A 246 -35.67 25.66 -31.90
C TRP A 246 -35.91 25.36 -33.39
N GLY A 247 -34.81 25.44 -34.14
CA GLY A 247 -34.67 25.00 -35.53
C GLY A 247 -33.42 24.11 -35.69
N VAL A 248 -33.17 23.62 -36.90
CA VAL A 248 -32.03 22.75 -37.22
C VAL A 248 -31.20 23.37 -38.33
N MET A 249 -29.89 23.42 -38.16
CA MET A 249 -28.93 23.84 -39.18
C MET A 249 -27.97 22.70 -39.54
N ARG A 250 -27.34 22.85 -40.69
CA ARG A 250 -26.21 22.04 -41.13
C ARG A 250 -24.96 22.92 -41.23
N LEU A 251 -23.84 22.41 -40.74
CA LEU A 251 -22.52 23.03 -40.90
C LEU A 251 -21.79 22.38 -42.07
N VAL A 252 -21.68 23.09 -43.19
CA VAL A 252 -20.89 22.63 -44.34
C VAL A 252 -19.48 23.18 -44.22
N HIS A 253 -18.50 22.28 -44.24
CA HIS A 253 -17.07 22.64 -44.27
C HIS A 253 -16.63 22.59 -45.72
N ASP A 254 -16.11 23.69 -46.26
CA ASP A 254 -15.57 23.71 -47.62
C ASP A 254 -14.27 22.89 -47.63
N GLU A 255 -14.25 21.75 -48.33
CA GLU A 255 -13.11 20.81 -48.37
C GLU A 255 -11.87 21.32 -49.13
N ASP A 256 -11.85 22.56 -49.63
CA ASP A 256 -10.77 23.08 -50.46
C ASP A 256 -10.27 24.48 -50.01
N GLY A 257 -9.33 24.52 -49.06
CA GLY A 257 -8.38 25.63 -48.87
C GLY A 257 -8.19 26.14 -47.43
N ASP A 258 -6.91 26.28 -47.02
CA ASP A 258 -6.47 26.94 -45.78
C ASP A 258 -7.31 28.19 -45.45
N GLY A 259 -8.10 28.10 -44.37
CA GLY A 259 -8.94 29.19 -43.85
C GLY A 259 -10.46 29.09 -44.11
N GLY A 260 -11.02 27.88 -44.20
CA GLY A 260 -12.43 27.64 -44.55
C GLY A 260 -13.44 28.11 -43.50
N ALA A 261 -14.23 29.14 -43.83
CA ALA A 261 -15.40 29.54 -43.04
C ALA A 261 -16.51 28.47 -43.13
N SER A 262 -16.93 27.89 -42.01
CA SER A 262 -18.08 26.98 -41.98
C SER A 262 -19.36 27.75 -42.31
N HIS A 263 -20.05 27.37 -43.39
CA HIS A 263 -21.31 27.98 -43.77
C HIS A 263 -22.48 27.29 -43.04
N ARG A 264 -23.21 28.06 -42.23
CA ARG A 264 -24.45 27.62 -41.55
C ARG A 264 -25.62 27.69 -42.53
N THR A 265 -26.23 26.53 -42.83
CA THR A 265 -27.46 26.48 -43.63
C THR A 265 -28.61 25.99 -42.76
N THR A 266 -29.67 26.79 -42.63
CA THR A 266 -30.91 26.37 -41.95
C THR A 266 -31.57 25.24 -42.75
N VAL A 267 -31.77 24.09 -42.11
CA VAL A 267 -32.46 22.90 -42.64
C VAL A 267 -33.92 22.89 -42.18
N VAL A 268 -34.17 23.20 -40.91
CA VAL A 268 -35.51 23.32 -40.32
C VAL A 268 -35.61 24.71 -39.70
N GLU A 269 -36.61 25.49 -40.13
CA GLU A 269 -36.86 26.82 -39.57
C GLU A 269 -37.24 26.73 -38.08
N PRO A 270 -36.82 27.71 -37.23
CA PRO A 270 -37.20 27.76 -35.83
C PRO A 270 -38.71 27.82 -35.63
N ALA A 271 -39.29 26.74 -35.10
CA ALA A 271 -40.74 26.62 -34.90
C ALA A 271 -41.14 25.78 -33.68
N TRP A 272 -40.20 25.06 -33.07
CA TRP A 272 -40.47 24.03 -32.07
C TRP A 272 -40.05 24.49 -30.68
N ASP A 273 -40.69 23.95 -29.64
CA ASP A 273 -40.33 24.27 -28.25
C ASP A 273 -39.09 23.48 -27.80
N ASP A 274 -38.82 22.33 -28.42
CA ASP A 274 -37.57 21.56 -28.34
C ASP A 274 -37.38 20.70 -29.61
N ILE A 275 -36.13 20.36 -29.91
CA ILE A 275 -35.72 19.40 -30.94
C ILE A 275 -34.57 18.56 -30.40
N ARG A 276 -34.70 17.23 -30.45
CA ARG A 276 -33.65 16.29 -30.03
C ARG A 276 -33.53 15.10 -30.99
N TYR A 277 -32.36 14.45 -30.98
CA TYR A 277 -32.15 13.23 -31.75
C TYR A 277 -33.11 12.12 -31.30
N ALA A 278 -33.65 11.35 -32.26
CA ALA A 278 -34.62 10.31 -31.97
C ALA A 278 -34.01 8.92 -31.75
N GLY A 279 -32.68 8.77 -31.80
CA GLY A 279 -31.98 7.49 -31.56
C GLY A 279 -32.02 6.47 -32.70
N GLY A 280 -32.74 6.75 -33.79
CA GLY A 280 -32.90 5.82 -34.92
C GLY A 280 -31.67 5.71 -35.83
N SER A 281 -31.60 4.66 -36.65
CA SER A 281 -30.47 4.41 -37.57
C SER A 281 -30.23 5.56 -38.57
N ASP A 282 -31.25 6.34 -38.91
CA ASP A 282 -31.14 7.58 -39.69
C ASP A 282 -30.93 8.79 -38.76
N PRO A 283 -29.75 9.44 -38.77
CA PRO A 283 -29.45 10.59 -37.92
C PRO A 283 -30.32 11.83 -38.20
N ARG A 284 -31.14 11.82 -39.27
CA ARG A 284 -32.05 12.91 -39.61
C ARG A 284 -33.41 12.80 -38.92
N LEU A 285 -33.70 11.69 -38.24
CA LEU A 285 -34.94 11.52 -37.47
C LEU A 285 -34.80 12.21 -36.12
N LEU A 286 -35.69 13.17 -35.88
CA LEU A 286 -35.65 14.05 -34.72
C LEU A 286 -37.02 14.07 -34.03
N TRP A 287 -37.02 14.01 -32.70
CA TRP A 287 -38.18 14.34 -31.90
C TRP A 287 -38.35 15.85 -31.86
N ILE A 288 -39.57 16.31 -32.11
CA ILE A 288 -39.97 17.72 -32.07
C ILE A 288 -41.06 17.91 -31.03
N SER A 289 -41.07 19.03 -30.32
CA SER A 289 -42.14 19.31 -29.33
C SER A 289 -42.88 20.62 -29.57
N GLN A 290 -44.16 20.62 -29.20
CA GLN A 290 -45.00 21.82 -29.03
C GLN A 290 -45.79 21.67 -27.73
N GLY A 291 -45.49 22.52 -26.75
CA GLY A 291 -45.92 22.35 -25.37
C GLY A 291 -45.39 21.05 -24.79
N GLU A 292 -46.28 20.28 -24.16
CA GLU A 292 -45.97 18.97 -23.59
C GLU A 292 -46.13 17.82 -24.59
N ARG A 293 -46.41 18.12 -25.88
CA ARG A 293 -46.65 17.10 -26.91
C ARG A 293 -45.45 16.92 -27.80
N SER A 294 -45.13 15.67 -28.11
CA SER A 294 -44.05 15.27 -29.00
C SER A 294 -44.56 14.79 -30.35
N GLY A 295 -43.81 15.06 -31.41
CA GLY A 295 -44.02 14.59 -32.77
C GLY A 295 -42.70 14.16 -33.40
N LEU A 296 -42.74 13.66 -34.62
CA LEU A 296 -41.56 13.12 -35.32
C LEU A 296 -41.29 13.91 -36.59
N LEU A 297 -40.04 14.33 -36.79
CA LEU A 297 -39.59 15.09 -37.95
C LEU A 297 -38.40 14.40 -38.63
N LEU A 298 -38.41 14.43 -39.97
CA LEU A 298 -37.27 14.07 -40.80
C LEU A 298 -36.61 15.35 -41.33
N ALA A 299 -35.40 15.64 -40.85
CA ALA A 299 -34.60 16.81 -41.21
C ALA A 299 -33.84 16.60 -42.55
N ASP A 300 -34.59 16.38 -43.62
CA ASP A 300 -34.05 16.25 -44.97
C ASP A 300 -33.63 17.62 -45.53
N ALA A 301 -32.41 17.72 -46.07
CA ALA A 301 -31.79 18.98 -46.50
C ALA A 301 -32.55 19.67 -47.64
N GLU A 302 -33.20 18.89 -48.50
CA GLU A 302 -33.95 19.42 -49.64
C GLU A 302 -35.39 19.79 -49.28
N ALA A 303 -35.98 19.08 -48.30
CA ALA A 303 -37.37 19.25 -47.88
C ALA A 303 -37.62 18.60 -46.51
N PRO A 304 -37.50 19.35 -45.39
CA PRO A 304 -37.84 18.81 -44.07
C PRO A 304 -39.32 18.46 -43.99
N ARG A 305 -39.66 17.36 -43.30
CA ARG A 305 -41.02 16.81 -43.26
C ARG A 305 -41.37 16.43 -41.84
N VAL A 306 -42.49 16.94 -41.34
CA VAL A 306 -43.12 16.40 -40.14
C VAL A 306 -43.76 15.07 -40.54
N LEU A 307 -43.23 13.97 -40.00
CA LEU A 307 -43.73 12.61 -40.23
C LEU A 307 -44.94 12.32 -39.33
N LEU A 308 -44.94 12.88 -38.13
CA LEU A 308 -46.03 12.81 -37.18
C LEU A 308 -46.15 14.16 -36.46
N GLU A 309 -47.33 14.76 -36.52
CA GLU A 309 -47.60 16.02 -35.83
C GLU A 309 -47.44 15.85 -34.30
N PRO A 310 -47.11 16.91 -33.53
CA PRO A 310 -46.99 16.81 -32.08
C PRO A 310 -48.31 16.44 -31.38
N GLU A 311 -48.55 15.14 -31.20
CA GLU A 311 -49.75 14.58 -30.57
C GLU A 311 -49.44 13.56 -29.46
N LEU A 312 -48.19 13.11 -29.36
CA LEU A 312 -47.74 12.10 -28.40
C LEU A 312 -47.52 12.71 -27.02
N ASP A 313 -47.94 12.02 -25.95
CA ASP A 313 -47.74 12.45 -24.57
C ASP A 313 -46.28 12.26 -24.14
N GLU A 314 -45.73 11.08 -24.36
CA GLU A 314 -44.32 10.75 -24.07
C GLU A 314 -43.74 9.86 -25.17
N VAL A 315 -42.44 9.97 -25.41
CA VAL A 315 -41.72 9.23 -26.45
C VAL A 315 -40.37 8.73 -25.94
N TRP A 316 -40.06 7.49 -26.29
CA TRP A 316 -38.74 6.89 -26.11
C TRP A 316 -38.03 6.82 -27.46
N ASP A 317 -36.71 6.77 -27.41
CA ASP A 317 -35.89 6.75 -28.61
C ASP A 317 -36.08 5.44 -29.39
N PHE A 318 -35.79 5.48 -30.69
CA PHE A 318 -35.87 4.33 -31.57
C PHE A 318 -34.79 3.30 -31.20
N GLU A 319 -35.21 2.06 -30.97
CA GLU A 319 -34.37 0.88 -30.87
C GLU A 319 -34.70 -0.06 -32.05
N ASP A 320 -33.70 -0.41 -32.86
CA ASP A 320 -33.89 -1.24 -34.08
C ASP A 320 -35.03 -0.74 -35.00
N ASP A 321 -35.08 0.58 -35.24
CA ASP A 321 -36.08 1.28 -36.07
C ASP A 321 -37.53 1.22 -35.55
N ILE A 322 -37.74 0.88 -34.26
CA ILE A 322 -39.03 0.96 -33.58
C ILE A 322 -38.91 1.84 -32.33
N ALA A 323 -39.83 2.81 -32.17
CA ALA A 323 -39.92 3.64 -30.98
C ALA A 323 -41.19 3.32 -30.18
N THR A 324 -41.11 3.49 -28.86
CA THR A 324 -42.27 3.40 -27.97
C THR A 324 -42.86 4.80 -27.78
N ALA A 325 -44.19 4.92 -27.80
CA ALA A 325 -44.86 6.19 -27.56
C ALA A 325 -46.13 6.03 -26.74
N LEU A 326 -46.35 6.97 -25.81
CA LEU A 326 -47.55 7.07 -24.99
C LEU A 326 -48.56 8.03 -25.63
N VAL A 327 -49.81 7.59 -25.73
CA VAL A 327 -50.95 8.41 -26.15
C VAL A 327 -52.12 8.16 -25.21
N GLY A 328 -52.47 9.17 -24.41
CA GLY A 328 -53.39 9.02 -23.28
C GLY A 328 -52.81 8.08 -22.23
N ASP A 329 -53.57 7.03 -21.89
CA ASP A 329 -53.16 6.01 -20.91
C ASP A 329 -52.58 4.75 -21.57
N HIS A 330 -52.35 4.77 -22.89
CA HIS A 330 -51.96 3.59 -23.65
C HIS A 330 -50.69 3.83 -24.47
N ILE A 331 -49.87 2.79 -24.54
CA ILE A 331 -48.62 2.74 -25.28
C ILE A 331 -48.88 2.12 -26.66
N GLY A 332 -48.24 2.69 -27.67
CA GLY A 332 -48.14 2.14 -29.02
C GLY A 332 -46.68 2.06 -29.47
N LEU A 333 -46.46 1.41 -30.62
CA LEU A 333 -45.15 1.24 -31.24
C LEU A 333 -45.13 1.97 -32.59
N LEU A 334 -44.15 2.84 -32.79
CA LEU A 334 -43.98 3.67 -33.98
C LEU A 334 -42.83 3.16 -34.84
N ARG A 335 -43.03 3.21 -36.16
CA ARG A 335 -41.96 3.02 -37.14
C ARG A 335 -41.28 4.34 -37.46
N THR A 336 -40.10 4.27 -38.06
CA THR A 336 -39.30 5.43 -38.48
C THR A 336 -39.99 6.34 -39.52
N ASP A 337 -41.04 5.85 -40.19
CA ASP A 337 -41.86 6.65 -41.10
C ASP A 337 -43.04 7.38 -40.42
N GLY A 338 -43.18 7.25 -39.11
CA GLY A 338 -44.28 7.82 -38.31
C GLY A 338 -45.55 6.97 -38.30
N SER A 339 -45.57 5.80 -38.97
CA SER A 339 -46.72 4.88 -38.92
C SER A 339 -46.72 4.03 -37.66
N TRP A 340 -47.91 3.69 -37.16
CA TRP A 340 -48.05 2.75 -36.06
C TRP A 340 -47.74 1.32 -36.52
N LEU A 341 -46.75 0.69 -35.88
CA LEU A 341 -46.58 -0.77 -35.88
C LEU A 341 -47.66 -1.40 -34.97
N LEU A 342 -47.90 -0.78 -33.82
CA LEU A 342 -48.98 -1.12 -32.90
C LEU A 342 -49.68 0.18 -32.51
N GLU A 343 -50.97 0.33 -32.82
CA GLU A 343 -51.73 1.49 -32.35
C GLU A 343 -51.78 1.51 -30.81
N PRO A 344 -51.81 2.70 -30.16
CA PRO A 344 -51.87 2.83 -28.72
C PRO A 344 -53.01 2.01 -28.10
N SER A 345 -52.68 0.86 -27.52
CA SER A 345 -53.67 -0.15 -27.10
C SER A 345 -53.20 -1.07 -25.97
N VAL A 346 -51.96 -0.92 -25.51
CA VAL A 346 -51.35 -1.73 -24.45
C VAL A 346 -50.93 -0.82 -23.30
N ASP A 347 -50.87 -1.37 -22.08
CA ASP A 347 -50.55 -0.60 -20.88
C ASP A 347 -49.04 -0.52 -20.63
N GLU A 348 -48.28 -1.54 -21.06
CA GLU A 348 -46.83 -1.61 -20.91
C GLU A 348 -46.20 -2.43 -22.04
N VAL A 349 -45.02 -2.02 -22.49
CA VAL A 349 -44.23 -2.69 -23.52
C VAL A 349 -42.77 -2.66 -23.09
N TRP A 350 -42.04 -3.76 -23.33
CA TRP A 350 -40.60 -3.85 -23.04
C TRP A 350 -39.78 -3.87 -24.34
N SER A 351 -38.50 -4.25 -24.27
CA SER A 351 -37.61 -4.32 -25.44
C SER A 351 -37.95 -5.47 -26.39
N PHE A 352 -37.56 -5.31 -27.66
CA PHE A 352 -37.62 -6.38 -28.65
C PHE A 352 -36.50 -7.40 -28.39
N VAL A 353 -36.87 -8.67 -28.26
CA VAL A 353 -35.93 -9.79 -28.12
C VAL A 353 -36.38 -10.90 -29.08
N GLU A 354 -35.46 -11.39 -29.92
CA GLU A 354 -35.73 -12.47 -30.90
C GLU A 354 -36.95 -12.19 -31.82
N GLY A 355 -37.12 -10.93 -32.22
CA GLY A 355 -38.18 -10.51 -33.14
C GLY A 355 -39.58 -10.51 -32.51
N ARG A 356 -39.68 -10.39 -31.19
CA ARG A 356 -40.93 -10.26 -30.44
C ARG A 356 -40.76 -9.24 -29.33
N VAL A 357 -41.89 -8.69 -28.89
CA VAL A 357 -41.93 -7.81 -27.73
C VAL A 357 -42.99 -8.30 -26.75
N ARG A 358 -42.64 -8.36 -25.46
CA ARG A 358 -43.64 -8.62 -24.42
C ARG A 358 -44.46 -7.34 -24.20
N ALA A 359 -45.76 -7.51 -24.04
CA ALA A 359 -46.68 -6.40 -23.83
C ALA A 359 -47.76 -6.77 -22.83
N ARG A 360 -48.20 -5.79 -22.02
CA ARG A 360 -49.20 -5.95 -20.97
C ARG A 360 -50.51 -5.29 -21.37
N VAL A 361 -51.61 -6.00 -21.13
CA VAL A 361 -52.98 -5.48 -21.20
C VAL A 361 -53.71 -5.90 -19.93
N GLY A 362 -54.12 -4.93 -19.14
CA GLY A 362 -54.56 -5.11 -17.76
C GLY A 362 -53.49 -5.79 -16.92
N GLU A 363 -53.87 -6.88 -16.25
CA GLU A 363 -52.95 -7.68 -15.42
C GLU A 363 -52.29 -8.82 -16.21
N ARG A 364 -52.40 -8.84 -17.55
CA ARG A 364 -51.96 -9.97 -18.38
C ARG A 364 -50.88 -9.58 -19.37
N ILE A 365 -49.87 -10.43 -19.47
CA ILE A 365 -48.77 -10.31 -20.43
C ILE A 365 -48.99 -11.26 -21.61
N GLY A 366 -48.73 -10.75 -22.80
CA GLY A 366 -48.64 -11.49 -24.06
C GLY A 366 -47.38 -11.09 -24.83
N TYR A 367 -47.27 -11.58 -26.07
CA TYR A 367 -46.15 -11.28 -26.96
C TYR A 367 -46.67 -10.84 -28.33
N ILE A 368 -46.10 -9.76 -28.84
CA ILE A 368 -46.41 -9.16 -30.13
C ILE A 368 -45.23 -9.42 -31.07
N ASP A 369 -45.49 -9.77 -32.33
CA ASP A 369 -44.46 -9.96 -33.35
C ASP A 369 -44.08 -8.65 -34.06
N LEU A 370 -43.07 -8.73 -34.94
CA LEU A 370 -42.63 -7.60 -35.78
C LEU A 370 -43.68 -7.12 -36.80
N GLN A 371 -44.83 -7.80 -36.92
CA GLN A 371 -45.96 -7.36 -37.75
C GLN A 371 -46.96 -6.53 -36.93
N GLY A 372 -46.80 -6.44 -35.61
CA GLY A 372 -47.73 -5.77 -34.71
C GLY A 372 -48.90 -6.67 -34.27
N GLU A 373 -48.84 -7.96 -34.59
CA GLU A 373 -49.89 -8.93 -34.25
C GLU A 373 -49.53 -9.71 -32.98
N TRP A 374 -50.55 -10.15 -32.23
CA TRP A 374 -50.34 -10.97 -31.05
C TRP A 374 -49.85 -12.37 -31.43
N ALA A 375 -48.54 -12.60 -31.33
CA ALA A 375 -47.95 -13.93 -31.43
C ALA A 375 -48.44 -14.85 -30.30
N ILE A 376 -48.61 -14.29 -29.10
CA ILE A 376 -49.29 -14.93 -27.97
C ILE A 376 -50.18 -13.87 -27.32
N ALA A 377 -51.49 -14.05 -27.39
CA ALA A 377 -52.44 -13.11 -26.78
C ALA A 377 -52.21 -13.00 -25.25
N PRO A 378 -52.51 -11.83 -24.63
CA PRO A 378 -52.31 -11.62 -23.19
C PRO A 378 -53.03 -12.68 -22.36
N ARG A 379 -52.26 -13.46 -21.59
CA ARG A 379 -52.81 -14.52 -20.72
C ARG A 379 -51.92 -14.87 -19.52
N PHE A 380 -50.65 -14.49 -19.54
CA PHE A 380 -49.73 -14.78 -18.44
C PHE A 380 -49.86 -13.71 -17.36
N GLU A 381 -49.75 -14.07 -16.09
CA GLU A 381 -49.63 -13.09 -15.00
C GLU A 381 -48.25 -12.41 -15.07
N GLU A 382 -47.21 -13.22 -15.30
CA GLU A 382 -45.82 -12.78 -15.46
C GLU A 382 -45.16 -13.57 -16.60
N ALA A 383 -44.23 -12.93 -17.31
CA ALA A 383 -43.49 -13.55 -18.40
C ALA A 383 -42.15 -12.84 -18.64
N GLU A 384 -41.12 -13.62 -18.99
CA GLU A 384 -39.79 -13.14 -19.36
C GLU A 384 -39.59 -13.15 -20.88
N ASP A 385 -38.46 -12.62 -21.34
CA ASP A 385 -38.14 -12.58 -22.76
C ASP A 385 -37.80 -13.96 -23.32
N PHE A 386 -37.98 -14.15 -24.62
CA PHE A 386 -37.59 -15.40 -25.28
C PHE A 386 -36.07 -15.52 -25.32
N THR A 387 -35.55 -16.70 -24.96
CA THR A 387 -34.14 -17.01 -25.13
C THR A 387 -33.81 -17.22 -26.60
N PRO A 388 -32.51 -17.15 -27.00
CA PRO A 388 -32.08 -17.48 -28.38
C PRO A 388 -32.46 -18.89 -28.86
N PHE A 389 -32.93 -19.75 -27.96
CA PHE A 389 -33.38 -21.12 -28.23
C PHE A 389 -34.91 -21.24 -28.37
N GLY A 390 -35.63 -20.12 -28.34
CA GLY A 390 -37.07 -20.05 -28.65
C GLY A 390 -37.99 -20.48 -27.50
N LEU A 391 -37.53 -20.39 -26.25
CA LEU A 391 -38.31 -20.64 -25.04
C LEU A 391 -38.32 -19.41 -24.13
N ALA A 392 -39.43 -19.14 -23.45
CA ALA A 392 -39.53 -18.06 -22.47
C ALA A 392 -40.11 -18.58 -21.14
N PRO A 393 -39.54 -18.20 -19.98
CA PRO A 393 -40.19 -18.39 -18.69
C PRO A 393 -41.51 -17.61 -18.62
N ALA A 394 -42.59 -18.27 -18.21
CA ALA A 394 -43.90 -17.65 -18.05
C ALA A 394 -44.69 -18.28 -16.91
N ARG A 395 -45.55 -17.48 -16.26
CA ARG A 395 -46.38 -17.85 -15.12
C ARG A 395 -47.86 -17.62 -15.44
N GLY A 396 -48.66 -18.68 -15.35
CA GLY A 396 -50.11 -18.63 -15.53
C GLY A 396 -50.88 -18.57 -14.21
N ASP A 397 -52.20 -18.77 -14.29
CA ASP A 397 -53.11 -18.73 -13.11
C ASP A 397 -52.80 -19.76 -12.03
N GLU A 398 -52.12 -20.85 -12.38
CA GLU A 398 -51.74 -21.93 -11.46
C GLU A 398 -50.56 -21.55 -10.55
N GLY A 399 -49.94 -20.38 -10.76
CA GLY A 399 -48.96 -19.77 -9.87
C GLY A 399 -47.52 -20.25 -10.03
N GLY A 400 -47.26 -21.36 -10.71
CA GLY A 400 -45.90 -21.83 -11.01
C GLY A 400 -45.33 -21.28 -12.32
N TRP A 401 -43.99 -21.22 -12.40
CA TRP A 401 -43.26 -20.88 -13.61
C TRP A 401 -43.09 -22.11 -14.51
N GLY A 402 -43.29 -21.92 -15.81
CA GLY A 402 -43.05 -22.92 -16.85
C GLY A 402 -42.32 -22.30 -18.05
N LEU A 403 -41.95 -23.11 -19.03
CA LEU A 403 -41.36 -22.63 -20.28
C LEU A 403 -42.40 -22.65 -21.39
N VAL A 404 -42.66 -21.52 -22.03
CA VAL A 404 -43.55 -21.42 -23.18
C VAL A 404 -42.74 -21.38 -24.48
N ARG A 405 -43.27 -22.01 -25.53
CA ARG A 405 -42.76 -21.89 -26.91
C ARG A 405 -43.38 -20.68 -27.62
N ALA A 406 -42.81 -20.38 -28.78
CA ALA A 406 -43.30 -19.36 -29.71
C ALA A 406 -44.76 -19.51 -30.16
N ASP A 407 -45.34 -20.71 -30.09
CA ASP A 407 -46.75 -21.00 -30.42
C ASP A 407 -47.71 -20.85 -29.22
N GLY A 408 -47.17 -20.53 -28.03
CA GLY A 408 -47.94 -20.46 -26.81
C GLY A 408 -48.20 -21.81 -26.13
N GLU A 409 -47.61 -22.91 -26.58
CA GLU A 409 -47.71 -24.18 -25.85
C GLU A 409 -46.58 -24.32 -24.83
N TRP A 410 -46.86 -25.00 -23.72
CA TRP A 410 -45.84 -25.27 -22.70
C TRP A 410 -44.79 -26.28 -23.23
N ALA A 411 -43.52 -25.87 -23.20
CA ALA A 411 -42.37 -26.76 -23.33
C ALA A 411 -42.06 -27.50 -22.03
N ALA A 412 -42.13 -26.78 -20.92
CA ALA A 412 -42.12 -27.33 -19.57
C ALA A 412 -43.35 -26.78 -18.83
N PRO A 413 -44.14 -27.63 -18.16
CA PRO A 413 -45.32 -27.19 -17.44
C PRO A 413 -44.97 -26.20 -16.31
N PRO A 414 -45.92 -25.34 -15.89
CA PRO A 414 -45.75 -24.35 -14.84
C PRO A 414 -45.65 -24.97 -13.42
N ASP A 415 -44.61 -25.80 -13.21
CA ASP A 415 -44.40 -26.62 -12.01
C ASP A 415 -43.17 -26.18 -11.19
N PHE A 416 -42.62 -24.99 -11.46
CA PHE A 416 -41.42 -24.47 -10.79
C PHE A 416 -41.73 -23.23 -9.94
N GLU A 417 -41.08 -23.10 -8.79
CA GLU A 417 -41.19 -21.92 -7.92
C GLU A 417 -40.44 -20.73 -8.53
N GLN A 418 -39.30 -21.00 -9.14
CA GLN A 418 -38.48 -20.04 -9.88
C GLN A 418 -37.90 -20.73 -11.11
N LEU A 419 -37.80 -19.98 -12.20
CA LEU A 419 -37.26 -20.47 -13.47
C LEU A 419 -36.62 -19.31 -14.22
N GLN A 420 -35.31 -19.35 -14.42
CA GLN A 420 -34.56 -18.24 -14.99
C GLN A 420 -33.56 -18.73 -16.03
N TRP A 421 -33.43 -18.01 -17.14
CA TRP A 421 -32.37 -18.25 -18.12
C TRP A 421 -31.02 -17.74 -17.59
N ARG A 422 -30.03 -18.64 -17.55
CA ARG A 422 -28.64 -18.33 -17.18
C ARG A 422 -27.79 -18.35 -18.45
N HIS A 423 -27.36 -17.17 -18.91
CA HIS A 423 -26.61 -17.03 -20.16
C HIS A 423 -25.27 -17.78 -20.13
N ASP A 424 -24.56 -17.75 -19.01
CA ASP A 424 -23.33 -18.50 -18.75
C ASP A 424 -23.55 -20.02 -18.78
N TRP A 425 -24.69 -20.48 -18.26
CA TRP A 425 -25.02 -21.91 -18.25
C TRP A 425 -25.57 -22.36 -19.62
N GLU A 426 -26.07 -21.44 -20.44
CA GLU A 426 -26.93 -21.70 -21.61
C GLU A 426 -28.04 -22.70 -21.26
N ALA A 427 -28.64 -22.49 -20.09
CA ALA A 427 -29.61 -23.38 -19.48
C ALA A 427 -30.54 -22.59 -18.56
N PHE A 428 -31.64 -23.22 -18.16
CA PHE A 428 -32.55 -22.65 -17.17
C PHE A 428 -32.23 -23.20 -15.79
N GLU A 429 -31.94 -22.29 -14.86
CA GLU A 429 -31.93 -22.61 -13.45
C GLU A 429 -33.38 -22.76 -12.98
N ALA A 430 -33.66 -23.83 -12.26
CA ALA A 430 -35.01 -24.13 -11.80
C ALA A 430 -35.03 -24.51 -10.33
N THR A 431 -35.99 -23.92 -9.60
CA THR A 431 -36.24 -24.23 -8.19
C THR A 431 -37.59 -24.89 -8.03
N ARG A 432 -37.64 -25.98 -7.27
CA ARG A 432 -38.87 -26.67 -6.86
C ARG A 432 -38.74 -27.15 -5.42
N ASP A 433 -39.74 -26.90 -4.58
CA ASP A 433 -39.73 -27.24 -3.15
C ASP A 433 -38.47 -26.70 -2.42
N GLY A 434 -38.01 -25.50 -2.80
CA GLY A 434 -36.77 -24.91 -2.30
C GLY A 434 -35.49 -25.66 -2.66
N LYS A 435 -35.50 -26.52 -3.69
CA LYS A 435 -34.31 -27.22 -4.23
C LYS A 435 -33.99 -26.76 -5.64
N SER A 436 -32.71 -26.62 -5.93
CA SER A 436 -32.20 -26.17 -7.22
C SER A 436 -31.89 -27.34 -8.15
N GLY A 437 -32.17 -27.13 -9.43
CA GLY A 437 -31.91 -28.01 -10.55
C GLY A 437 -31.68 -27.21 -11.83
N LEU A 438 -31.60 -27.91 -12.97
CA LEU A 438 -31.28 -27.30 -14.26
C LEU A 438 -32.04 -27.98 -15.39
N LEU A 439 -32.63 -27.17 -16.26
CA LEU A 439 -33.18 -27.60 -17.55
C LEU A 439 -32.25 -27.14 -18.67
N ASP A 440 -32.04 -27.97 -19.67
CA ASP A 440 -31.27 -27.58 -20.84
C ASP A 440 -32.00 -26.50 -21.66
N ALA A 441 -31.33 -25.93 -22.66
CA ALA A 441 -31.88 -24.92 -23.57
C ALA A 441 -33.14 -25.39 -24.35
N GLN A 442 -33.50 -26.67 -24.31
CA GLN A 442 -34.72 -27.21 -24.91
C GLN A 442 -35.83 -27.46 -23.86
N GLY A 443 -35.61 -27.06 -22.61
CA GLY A 443 -36.56 -27.20 -21.51
C GLY A 443 -36.65 -28.62 -20.93
N ARG A 444 -35.65 -29.47 -21.15
CA ARG A 444 -35.60 -30.80 -20.53
C ARG A 444 -34.84 -30.74 -19.21
N VAL A 445 -35.42 -31.27 -18.14
CA VAL A 445 -34.73 -31.42 -16.86
C VAL A 445 -33.53 -32.35 -17.03
N VAL A 446 -32.31 -31.81 -16.82
CA VAL A 446 -31.04 -32.57 -16.89
C VAL A 446 -30.40 -32.72 -15.52
N ILE A 447 -30.64 -31.77 -14.61
CA ILE A 447 -30.33 -31.88 -13.19
C ILE A 447 -31.65 -31.72 -12.45
N GLU A 448 -32.10 -32.79 -11.80
CA GLU A 448 -33.34 -32.75 -11.01
C GLU A 448 -33.23 -31.71 -9.88
N PRO A 449 -34.28 -30.91 -9.62
CA PRO A 449 -34.32 -29.96 -8.50
C PRO A 449 -34.38 -30.69 -7.15
N VAL A 450 -33.26 -31.26 -6.72
CA VAL A 450 -33.12 -32.03 -5.48
C VAL A 450 -31.91 -31.60 -4.64
N TYR A 451 -31.14 -30.64 -5.15
CA TYR A 451 -29.93 -30.11 -4.51
C TYR A 451 -30.24 -28.83 -3.73
N GLU A 452 -29.48 -28.54 -2.68
CA GLU A 452 -29.59 -27.25 -1.99
C GLU A 452 -29.10 -26.11 -2.89
N GLN A 453 -28.09 -26.39 -3.71
CA GLN A 453 -27.46 -25.43 -4.59
C GLN A 453 -26.87 -26.14 -5.81
N VAL A 454 -26.93 -25.47 -6.96
CA VAL A 454 -26.30 -25.86 -8.22
C VAL A 454 -25.52 -24.66 -8.74
N ASP A 455 -24.21 -24.78 -8.88
CA ASP A 455 -23.36 -23.70 -9.41
C ASP A 455 -22.56 -24.21 -10.61
N LEU A 456 -22.42 -23.38 -11.65
CA LEU A 456 -21.45 -23.63 -12.71
C LEU A 456 -20.05 -23.56 -12.10
N LEU A 457 -19.27 -24.63 -12.24
CA LEU A 457 -17.86 -24.58 -11.91
C LEU A 457 -17.17 -23.75 -13.00
N GLU A 458 -16.79 -22.52 -12.64
CA GLU A 458 -15.98 -21.65 -13.49
C GLU A 458 -14.64 -22.34 -13.78
N GLU A 459 -14.57 -23.05 -14.90
CA GLU A 459 -13.32 -23.48 -15.49
C GLU A 459 -12.76 -22.31 -16.31
N TYR A 460 -11.48 -21.97 -16.10
CA TYR A 460 -10.81 -20.93 -16.89
C TYR A 460 -11.04 -21.20 -18.39
N PRO A 461 -11.54 -20.22 -19.17
CA PRO A 461 -11.74 -20.39 -20.60
C PRO A 461 -10.40 -20.73 -21.25
N ILE A 462 -10.34 -21.86 -21.96
CA ILE A 462 -9.21 -22.18 -22.84
C ILE A 462 -9.03 -21.10 -23.93
N GLU A 463 -10.06 -20.30 -24.17
CA GLU A 463 -10.10 -19.18 -25.11
C GLU A 463 -9.02 -18.13 -24.83
N PHE A 464 -8.59 -17.93 -23.58
CA PHE A 464 -7.43 -17.07 -23.27
C PHE A 464 -6.06 -17.74 -23.51
N LEU A 465 -6.04 -19.02 -23.92
CA LEU A 465 -4.83 -19.77 -24.28
C LEU A 465 -4.65 -19.93 -25.79
N THR A 466 -5.59 -19.44 -26.59
CA THR A 466 -5.53 -19.39 -28.05
C THR A 466 -5.07 -18.01 -28.53
N SER A 467 -3.75 -17.89 -28.70
CA SER A 467 -2.96 -16.91 -29.50
C SER A 467 -3.27 -15.40 -29.44
N GLU A 468 -2.20 -14.61 -29.29
CA GLU A 468 -2.12 -13.16 -29.64
C GLU A 468 -2.40 -12.89 -31.14
N ASP A 469 -2.43 -13.94 -31.97
CA ASP A 469 -2.96 -13.87 -33.32
C ASP A 469 -4.49 -13.99 -33.25
N ASN A 470 -5.17 -12.85 -33.36
CA ASN A 470 -6.60 -12.69 -33.69
C ASN A 470 -6.93 -13.31 -35.06
N ASP A 471 -6.71 -14.62 -35.24
CA ASP A 471 -7.21 -15.37 -36.38
C ASP A 471 -8.59 -15.97 -36.03
N PRO A 472 -9.70 -15.39 -36.51
CA PRO A 472 -11.06 -15.88 -36.25
C PRO A 472 -11.31 -17.29 -36.82
N ALA A 473 -10.36 -17.88 -37.56
CA ALA A 473 -10.41 -19.29 -37.96
C ALA A 473 -10.00 -20.27 -36.83
N ASN A 474 -9.23 -19.82 -35.82
CA ASN A 474 -8.74 -20.68 -34.74
C ASN A 474 -9.75 -20.85 -33.58
N GLU A 475 -10.64 -19.86 -33.39
CA GLU A 475 -11.79 -19.96 -32.46
C GLU A 475 -12.76 -21.10 -32.84
N ARG A 476 -12.79 -21.50 -34.11
CA ARG A 476 -13.74 -22.51 -34.60
C ARG A 476 -13.41 -23.96 -34.26
N ASN A 477 -12.26 -24.25 -33.65
CA ASN A 477 -11.78 -25.62 -33.45
C ASN A 477 -11.35 -25.98 -32.02
N ALA A 478 -11.46 -25.07 -31.04
CA ALA A 478 -11.43 -25.50 -29.64
C ALA A 478 -12.79 -26.15 -29.35
N GLU A 479 -12.85 -27.48 -29.24
CA GLU A 479 -14.04 -28.16 -28.72
C GLU A 479 -14.36 -27.54 -27.35
N ALA A 480 -15.45 -26.77 -27.26
CA ALA A 480 -15.91 -26.18 -26.02
C ALA A 480 -15.98 -27.28 -24.96
N ARG A 481 -15.28 -27.09 -23.84
CA ARG A 481 -15.33 -28.07 -22.76
C ARG A 481 -16.78 -28.20 -22.29
N PRO A 482 -17.27 -29.43 -22.08
CA PRO A 482 -18.61 -29.62 -21.55
C PRO A 482 -18.71 -28.95 -20.18
N LYS A 483 -19.74 -28.09 -20.00
CA LYS A 483 -20.03 -27.40 -18.75
C LYS A 483 -20.19 -28.39 -17.59
N ARG A 484 -19.69 -28.02 -16.42
CA ARG A 484 -19.71 -28.83 -15.20
C ARG A 484 -20.31 -28.04 -14.06
N PHE A 485 -21.13 -28.70 -13.27
CA PHE A 485 -21.89 -28.08 -12.21
C PHE A 485 -21.50 -28.70 -10.87
N ALA A 486 -21.11 -27.86 -9.92
CA ALA A 486 -21.01 -28.25 -8.52
C ALA A 486 -22.43 -28.35 -7.95
N VAL A 487 -22.76 -29.47 -7.35
CA VAL A 487 -24.08 -29.72 -6.76
C VAL A 487 -23.95 -30.05 -5.28
N GLU A 488 -24.66 -29.32 -4.42
CA GLU A 488 -24.62 -29.48 -2.96
C GLU A 488 -25.85 -30.25 -2.46
N ARG A 489 -25.61 -31.25 -1.60
CA ARG A 489 -26.69 -31.99 -0.92
C ARG A 489 -26.99 -31.36 0.45
N ALA A 490 -28.14 -31.72 1.02
CA ALA A 490 -28.60 -31.23 2.32
C ALA A 490 -27.63 -31.46 3.50
N ASP A 491 -26.67 -32.38 3.38
CA ASP A 491 -25.62 -32.63 4.37
C ASP A 491 -24.37 -31.75 4.18
N GLY A 492 -24.37 -30.83 3.21
CA GLY A 492 -23.28 -29.93 2.86
C GLY A 492 -22.17 -30.61 2.05
N VAL A 493 -22.43 -31.80 1.51
CA VAL A 493 -21.47 -32.54 0.69
C VAL A 493 -21.75 -32.27 -0.79
N CYS A 494 -20.70 -31.86 -1.51
CA CYS A 494 -20.73 -31.48 -2.90
C CYS A 494 -20.18 -32.59 -3.80
N GLY A 495 -20.83 -32.77 -4.95
CA GLY A 495 -20.35 -33.56 -6.08
C GLY A 495 -20.22 -32.69 -7.33
N LEU A 496 -19.46 -33.15 -8.33
CA LEU A 496 -19.37 -32.47 -9.63
C LEU A 496 -20.15 -33.30 -10.66
N VAL A 497 -21.05 -32.67 -11.41
CA VAL A 497 -21.80 -33.31 -12.49
C VAL A 497 -21.55 -32.61 -13.82
N ASP A 498 -21.74 -33.30 -14.94
CA ASP A 498 -21.77 -32.65 -16.26
C ASP A 498 -23.13 -32.00 -16.55
N GLY A 499 -23.24 -31.25 -17.64
CA GLY A 499 -24.52 -30.67 -18.12
C GLY A 499 -25.60 -31.68 -18.53
N ARG A 500 -25.39 -32.98 -18.31
CA ARG A 500 -26.39 -34.05 -18.46
C ARG A 500 -26.73 -34.73 -17.12
N GLY A 501 -26.22 -34.20 -16.01
CA GLY A 501 -26.44 -34.74 -14.66
C GLY A 501 -25.60 -35.96 -14.31
N ARG A 502 -24.59 -36.34 -15.11
CA ARG A 502 -23.70 -37.46 -14.79
C ARG A 502 -22.66 -37.02 -13.77
N VAL A 503 -22.54 -37.77 -12.68
CA VAL A 503 -21.50 -37.55 -11.65
C VAL A 503 -20.10 -37.79 -12.24
N LEU A 504 -19.29 -36.73 -12.25
CA LEU A 504 -17.88 -36.69 -12.64
C LEU A 504 -16.95 -36.86 -11.44
N VAL A 505 -17.29 -36.19 -10.32
CA VAL A 505 -16.57 -36.30 -9.04
C VAL A 505 -17.59 -36.70 -7.97
N PRO A 506 -17.31 -37.75 -7.16
CA PRO A 506 -18.24 -38.22 -6.14
C PRO A 506 -18.51 -37.18 -5.04
N PHE A 507 -19.60 -37.40 -4.32
CA PHE A 507 -20.01 -36.58 -3.17
C PHE A 507 -19.15 -36.90 -1.93
N ASP A 508 -17.90 -36.47 -1.96
CA ASP A 508 -16.92 -36.66 -0.87
C ASP A 508 -16.32 -35.32 -0.38
N TYR A 509 -16.71 -34.20 -0.98
CA TYR A 509 -16.07 -32.89 -0.78
C TYR A 509 -17.04 -31.84 -0.25
N GLY A 510 -16.54 -30.74 0.30
CA GLY A 510 -17.38 -29.64 0.79
C GLY A 510 -17.53 -28.49 -0.19
N ARG A 511 -16.65 -28.40 -1.21
CA ARG A 511 -16.76 -27.49 -2.35
C ARG A 511 -15.71 -27.82 -3.41
N PHE A 512 -15.90 -27.24 -4.59
CA PHE A 512 -14.90 -27.17 -5.66
C PHE A 512 -14.34 -25.76 -5.73
N GLU A 513 -13.09 -25.63 -6.16
CA GLU A 513 -12.45 -24.32 -6.31
C GLU A 513 -11.79 -24.23 -7.69
N THR A 514 -11.74 -23.02 -8.25
CA THR A 514 -11.06 -22.77 -9.53
C THR A 514 -9.56 -23.02 -9.38
N LEU A 515 -9.00 -23.79 -10.30
CA LEU A 515 -7.57 -24.07 -10.36
C LEU A 515 -6.86 -22.94 -11.11
N GLU A 516 -5.93 -22.25 -10.45
CA GLU A 516 -5.15 -21.19 -11.08
C GLU A 516 -4.34 -21.74 -12.28
N PRO A 517 -4.33 -21.05 -13.44
CA PRO A 517 -3.55 -21.48 -14.59
C PRO A 517 -2.05 -21.25 -14.36
N LEU A 518 -1.23 -22.13 -14.93
CA LEU A 518 0.21 -21.91 -15.06
C LEU A 518 0.48 -20.96 -16.23
N THR A 519 1.44 -20.05 -16.07
CA THR A 519 1.83 -19.12 -17.13
C THR A 519 2.54 -19.84 -18.26
N GLY A 520 2.17 -19.50 -19.51
CA GLY A 520 2.72 -20.08 -20.73
C GLY A 520 1.82 -21.14 -21.37
N GLN A 521 1.61 -21.03 -22.68
CA GLN A 521 0.64 -21.81 -23.45
C GLN A 521 0.83 -23.32 -23.27
N GLU A 522 2.06 -23.84 -23.33
CA GLU A 522 2.36 -25.28 -23.18
C GLU A 522 1.97 -25.84 -21.81
N ARG A 523 2.15 -25.06 -20.74
CA ARG A 523 1.88 -25.48 -19.35
C ARG A 523 0.40 -25.48 -19.03
N ALA A 524 -0.32 -24.46 -19.50
CA ALA A 524 -1.77 -24.43 -19.42
C ALA A 524 -2.41 -25.58 -20.21
N HIS A 525 -1.88 -25.89 -21.41
CA HIS A 525 -2.27 -27.08 -22.17
C HIS A 525 -1.96 -28.39 -21.44
N ALA A 526 -0.82 -28.49 -20.75
CA ALA A 526 -0.46 -29.68 -19.98
C ALA A 526 -1.42 -29.94 -18.81
N MET A 527 -1.87 -28.89 -18.12
CA MET A 527 -2.90 -28.99 -17.07
C MET A 527 -4.27 -29.32 -17.65
N ALA A 528 -4.67 -28.62 -18.72
CA ALA A 528 -5.95 -28.85 -19.39
C ALA A 528 -6.06 -30.31 -19.86
N ARG A 529 -5.03 -30.86 -20.51
CA ARG A 529 -5.03 -32.27 -20.94
C ARG A 529 -5.24 -33.28 -19.81
N ARG A 530 -4.97 -32.92 -18.55
CA ARG A 530 -5.07 -33.81 -17.39
C ARG A 530 -6.42 -33.77 -16.67
N ASP A 531 -7.40 -33.03 -17.19
CA ASP A 531 -8.77 -32.95 -16.65
C ASP A 531 -8.86 -32.86 -15.11
N LEU A 532 -8.11 -31.89 -14.55
CA LEU A 532 -7.90 -31.75 -13.12
C LEU A 532 -8.89 -30.74 -12.50
N VAL A 533 -9.38 -31.05 -11.31
CA VAL A 533 -10.25 -30.18 -10.52
C VAL A 533 -9.68 -30.01 -9.11
N ARG A 534 -9.69 -28.78 -8.58
CA ARG A 534 -9.32 -28.52 -7.18
C ARG A 534 -10.51 -28.83 -6.29
N VAL A 535 -10.31 -29.79 -5.38
CA VAL A 535 -11.32 -30.21 -4.41
C VAL A 535 -10.97 -29.66 -3.04
N ALA A 536 -11.98 -29.29 -2.25
CA ALA A 536 -11.77 -28.78 -0.90
C ALA A 536 -12.75 -29.39 0.11
N SER A 537 -12.28 -29.60 1.33
CA SER A 537 -13.08 -30.18 2.42
C SER A 537 -12.66 -29.61 3.76
N LYS A 538 -13.61 -29.44 4.69
CA LYS A 538 -13.26 -29.03 6.06
C LYS A 538 -12.60 -30.19 6.78
N GLY A 539 -11.36 -29.98 7.26
CA GLY A 539 -10.59 -31.00 7.97
C GLY A 539 -11.35 -31.52 9.19
N GLY A 540 -11.64 -32.83 9.20
CA GLY A 540 -12.55 -33.49 10.13
C GLY A 540 -12.47 -33.03 11.59
N ARG A 541 -13.42 -32.17 11.96
CA ARG A 541 -14.09 -32.01 13.26
C ARG A 541 -15.19 -30.96 13.03
N THR A 542 -16.36 -31.18 13.62
CA THR A 542 -17.57 -30.34 13.57
C THR A 542 -17.41 -28.92 14.17
N ALA A 543 -16.20 -28.35 14.15
CA ALA A 543 -15.90 -27.01 14.60
C ALA A 543 -16.19 -26.01 13.47
N LYS A 544 -16.94 -24.94 13.77
CA LYS A 544 -17.26 -23.86 12.82
C LYS A 544 -16.03 -23.26 12.12
N ASN A 545 -14.84 -23.34 12.74
CA ASN A 545 -13.59 -22.75 12.28
C ASN A 545 -12.56 -23.78 11.76
N ALA A 546 -12.99 -24.97 11.35
CA ALA A 546 -12.08 -25.95 10.75
C ALA A 546 -11.49 -25.39 9.44
N PRO A 547 -10.16 -25.51 9.21
CA PRO A 547 -9.55 -25.02 7.98
C PRO A 547 -10.03 -25.84 6.79
N TRP A 548 -10.14 -25.17 5.65
CA TRP A 548 -10.31 -25.83 4.36
C TRP A 548 -8.99 -26.52 3.99
N LEU A 549 -9.10 -27.83 3.77
CA LEU A 549 -8.04 -28.65 3.21
C LEU A 549 -8.31 -28.81 1.72
N ARG A 550 -7.23 -28.86 0.93
CA ARG A 550 -7.26 -28.86 -0.52
C ARG A 550 -6.60 -30.12 -1.07
N GLY A 551 -7.10 -30.56 -2.21
CA GLY A 551 -6.58 -31.66 -3.00
C GLY A 551 -6.79 -31.39 -4.48
N ILE A 552 -6.26 -32.29 -5.32
CA ILE A 552 -6.46 -32.28 -6.77
C ILE A 552 -7.07 -33.62 -7.15
N TYR A 553 -8.21 -33.56 -7.82
CA TYR A 553 -8.89 -34.72 -8.38
C TYR A 553 -8.66 -34.78 -9.88
N ASP A 554 -8.29 -35.95 -10.38
CA ASP A 554 -8.18 -36.23 -11.81
C ASP A 554 -9.50 -36.86 -12.27
N VAL A 555 -10.31 -36.07 -12.99
CA VAL A 555 -11.66 -36.47 -13.43
C VAL A 555 -11.56 -37.58 -14.47
N ALA A 556 -10.59 -37.50 -15.38
CA ALA A 556 -10.37 -38.50 -16.41
C ALA A 556 -9.93 -39.85 -15.82
N ALA A 557 -9.07 -39.82 -14.79
CA ALA A 557 -8.62 -41.03 -14.09
C ALA A 557 -9.59 -41.51 -13.00
N GLY A 558 -10.54 -40.66 -12.57
CA GLY A 558 -11.51 -40.98 -11.52
C GLY A 558 -10.87 -41.21 -10.15
N ARG A 559 -9.85 -40.43 -9.77
CA ARG A 559 -9.17 -40.55 -8.46
C ARG A 559 -8.55 -39.24 -7.99
N GLU A 560 -8.35 -39.12 -6.68
CA GLU A 560 -7.49 -38.08 -6.10
C GLU A 560 -6.03 -38.28 -6.55
N LEU A 561 -5.47 -37.24 -7.18
CA LEU A 561 -4.07 -37.16 -7.59
C LEU A 561 -3.22 -36.54 -6.47
N VAL A 562 -3.71 -35.47 -5.85
CA VAL A 562 -3.16 -34.91 -4.60
C VAL A 562 -4.21 -35.06 -3.51
N PRO A 563 -3.92 -35.75 -2.39
CA PRO A 563 -4.92 -35.99 -1.34
C PRO A 563 -5.52 -34.70 -0.79
N CYS A 564 -6.83 -34.68 -0.53
CA CYS A 564 -7.54 -33.53 0.05
C CYS A 564 -7.23 -33.33 1.54
N ARG A 565 -5.99 -32.98 1.85
CA ARG A 565 -5.49 -32.81 3.22
C ARG A 565 -4.62 -31.57 3.43
N HIS A 566 -4.34 -30.84 2.34
CA HIS A 566 -3.32 -29.80 2.34
C HIS A 566 -3.89 -28.43 2.71
N ARG A 567 -3.28 -27.71 3.66
CA ARG A 567 -3.72 -26.35 4.00
C ARG A 567 -3.47 -25.37 2.85
N THR A 568 -2.31 -25.47 2.21
CA THR A 568 -1.95 -24.73 0.99
C THR A 568 -1.68 -25.71 -0.13
N LEU A 569 -2.22 -25.44 -1.32
CA LEU A 569 -1.97 -26.20 -2.54
C LEU A 569 -1.98 -25.23 -3.72
N GLN A 570 -0.82 -25.07 -4.36
CA GLN A 570 -0.63 -24.16 -5.49
C GLN A 570 0.11 -24.87 -6.64
N PRO A 571 -0.26 -24.64 -7.91
CA PRO A 571 0.43 -25.24 -9.04
C PRO A 571 1.81 -24.62 -9.23
N LEU A 572 2.77 -25.44 -9.67
CA LEU A 572 4.13 -25.06 -10.03
C LEU A 572 4.44 -25.54 -11.45
N ALA A 573 5.30 -24.78 -12.15
CA ALA A 573 5.95 -25.24 -13.38
C ALA A 573 7.42 -24.88 -13.35
N TRP A 574 8.27 -25.79 -13.82
CA TRP A 574 9.67 -25.52 -14.06
C TRP A 574 10.08 -26.18 -15.39
N GLY A 575 10.99 -25.55 -16.12
CA GLY A 575 11.29 -26.00 -17.49
C GLY A 575 10.09 -25.94 -18.43
N THR A 576 10.13 -26.70 -19.53
CA THR A 576 9.11 -26.70 -20.58
C THR A 576 8.01 -27.73 -20.37
N GLN A 577 8.26 -28.81 -19.61
CA GLN A 577 7.31 -29.91 -19.44
C GLN A 577 7.04 -30.31 -17.98
N ASP A 578 7.81 -29.79 -17.01
CA ASP A 578 7.63 -30.19 -15.62
C ASP A 578 6.61 -29.30 -14.93
N ILE A 579 5.58 -29.96 -14.40
CA ILE A 579 4.54 -29.37 -13.57
C ILE A 579 4.54 -30.05 -12.20
N GLY A 580 4.07 -29.35 -11.18
CA GLY A 580 4.01 -29.85 -9.82
C GLY A 580 3.09 -29.04 -8.91
N TRP A 581 3.19 -29.31 -7.62
CA TRP A 581 2.34 -28.72 -6.59
C TRP A 581 3.18 -28.27 -5.41
N LEU A 582 3.12 -26.98 -5.08
CA LEU A 582 3.59 -26.46 -3.80
C LEU A 582 2.53 -26.79 -2.75
N VAL A 583 2.91 -27.55 -1.74
CA VAL A 583 2.00 -28.01 -0.69
C VAL A 583 2.50 -27.57 0.68
N ALA A 584 1.60 -27.13 1.56
CA ALA A 584 1.96 -26.78 2.92
C ALA A 584 0.91 -27.22 3.94
N ASP A 585 1.39 -27.72 5.08
CA ASP A 585 0.55 -28.26 6.16
C ASP A 585 0.98 -27.77 7.54
N PRO A 586 0.09 -27.75 8.55
CA PRO A 586 0.51 -27.42 9.92
C PRO A 586 1.65 -28.33 10.39
N MET A 587 2.72 -27.73 10.91
CA MET A 587 3.85 -28.47 11.46
C MET A 587 3.39 -29.38 12.62
N PRO A 588 3.93 -30.62 12.74
CA PRO A 588 3.66 -31.46 13.91
C PRO A 588 4.17 -30.79 15.19
N ARG A 589 3.45 -31.00 16.31
CA ARG A 589 3.79 -30.42 17.63
C ARG A 589 5.19 -30.73 18.14
N SER A 590 5.87 -31.74 17.58
CA SER A 590 7.22 -32.14 17.93
C SER A 590 8.32 -31.28 17.31
N ALA A 591 8.01 -30.38 16.37
CA ALA A 591 9.00 -29.55 15.71
C ALA A 591 9.32 -28.29 16.53
N LYS A 592 10.60 -27.91 16.58
CA LYS A 592 11.09 -26.71 17.27
C LYS A 592 10.91 -25.46 16.40
N VAL A 593 9.67 -25.09 16.13
CA VAL A 593 9.34 -23.93 15.26
C VAL A 593 8.23 -23.09 15.86
N GLU A 594 8.13 -21.85 15.40
CA GLU A 594 7.15 -20.88 15.91
C GLU A 594 5.70 -21.34 15.70
N LYS A 595 4.83 -20.92 16.62
CA LYS A 595 3.42 -21.29 16.61
C LYS A 595 2.73 -20.69 15.38
N GLY A 596 2.30 -21.55 14.45
CA GLY A 596 1.58 -21.14 13.24
C GLY A 596 2.30 -21.47 11.93
N GLN A 597 3.57 -21.88 12.02
CA GLN A 597 4.40 -22.19 10.85
C GLN A 597 3.95 -23.48 10.14
N LEU A 598 4.09 -23.49 8.80
CA LEU A 598 3.71 -24.62 7.95
C LEU A 598 4.92 -25.43 7.48
N ALA A 599 4.70 -26.73 7.27
CA ALA A 599 5.61 -27.68 6.66
C ALA A 599 5.44 -27.60 5.14
N VAL A 600 6.39 -26.96 4.46
CA VAL A 600 6.38 -26.74 3.02
C VAL A 600 7.10 -27.88 2.31
N GLY A 601 6.48 -28.39 1.25
CA GLY A 601 7.04 -29.41 0.36
C GLY A 601 6.58 -29.21 -1.07
N VAL A 602 7.12 -30.02 -1.98
CA VAL A 602 6.81 -29.97 -3.41
C VAL A 602 6.49 -31.36 -3.92
N LEU A 603 5.37 -31.48 -4.62
CA LEU A 603 4.97 -32.69 -5.34
C LEU A 603 5.18 -32.49 -6.84
N ARG A 604 5.43 -33.58 -7.57
CA ARG A 604 5.35 -33.60 -9.04
C ARG A 604 3.89 -33.57 -9.47
N GLY A 605 3.64 -33.28 -10.75
CA GLY A 605 2.30 -33.12 -11.30
C GLY A 605 1.46 -34.40 -11.32
N ASP A 606 2.05 -35.56 -10.99
CA ASP A 606 1.36 -36.84 -10.77
C ASP A 606 1.06 -37.13 -9.28
N GLY A 607 1.41 -36.20 -8.39
CA GLY A 607 1.22 -36.32 -6.94
C GLY A 607 2.39 -36.98 -6.19
N THR A 608 3.43 -37.46 -6.88
CA THR A 608 4.61 -38.04 -6.22
C THR A 608 5.44 -36.97 -5.51
N VAL A 609 6.06 -37.31 -4.37
CA VAL A 609 6.86 -36.36 -3.60
C VAL A 609 8.16 -36.05 -4.34
N LEU A 610 8.39 -34.77 -4.68
CA LEU A 610 9.67 -34.27 -5.20
C LEU A 610 10.57 -33.85 -4.03
N HIS A 611 10.04 -33.00 -3.15
CA HIS A 611 10.67 -32.56 -1.91
C HIS A 611 9.68 -32.76 -0.75
N PRO A 612 10.06 -33.46 0.33
CA PRO A 612 9.15 -33.73 1.42
C PRO A 612 8.68 -32.43 2.11
N GLN A 613 7.50 -32.47 2.70
CA GLN A 613 6.97 -31.41 3.58
C GLN A 613 7.73 -31.37 4.91
N ALA A 614 9.01 -31.00 4.83
CA ALA A 614 9.94 -31.02 5.94
C ALA A 614 10.71 -29.70 6.06
N ASN A 615 10.18 -28.64 5.48
CA ASN A 615 10.82 -27.33 5.46
C ASN A 615 9.90 -26.29 6.08
N PRO A 616 10.32 -25.52 7.10
CA PRO A 616 9.52 -24.43 7.62
C PRO A 616 9.31 -23.30 6.59
N TRP A 617 10.24 -23.21 5.63
CA TRP A 617 10.15 -22.34 4.46
C TRP A 617 11.06 -22.83 3.32
N ILE A 618 10.71 -22.43 2.09
CA ILE A 618 11.47 -22.63 0.85
C ILE A 618 11.55 -21.28 0.14
N ALA A 619 12.68 -20.96 -0.48
CA ALA A 619 13.02 -19.69 -1.14
C ALA A 619 13.19 -18.50 -0.18
N ALA A 620 12.16 -18.18 0.60
CA ALA A 620 12.14 -17.05 1.53
C ALA A 620 11.53 -17.46 2.87
N ALA A 621 11.99 -16.85 3.97
CA ALA A 621 11.50 -17.08 5.32
C ALA A 621 10.13 -16.42 5.56
N VAL A 622 9.14 -16.78 4.73
CA VAL A 622 7.79 -16.22 4.73
C VAL A 622 6.75 -17.32 4.95
N SER A 623 5.63 -16.94 5.57
CA SER A 623 4.49 -17.83 5.73
C SER A 623 3.83 -18.10 4.38
N VAL A 624 3.83 -19.36 3.95
CA VAL A 624 3.06 -19.82 2.78
C VAL A 624 1.58 -20.10 3.11
N ALA A 625 1.09 -19.57 4.24
CA ALA A 625 -0.33 -19.55 4.56
C ALA A 625 -1.05 -18.35 3.90
N ASP A 626 -0.30 -17.28 3.61
CA ASP A 626 -0.82 -16.02 3.08
C ASP A 626 -0.73 -16.01 1.55
N SER A 627 -1.87 -15.84 0.87
CA SER A 627 -2.01 -16.00 -0.58
C SER A 627 -1.01 -15.16 -1.39
N TRP A 628 -0.70 -13.95 -0.92
CA TRP A 628 0.26 -13.05 -1.56
C TRP A 628 1.71 -13.56 -1.47
N LEU A 629 2.15 -13.99 -0.28
CA LEU A 629 3.53 -14.45 -0.07
C LEU A 629 3.80 -15.80 -0.74
N VAL A 630 2.78 -16.63 -0.88
CA VAL A 630 2.87 -17.88 -1.64
C VAL A 630 3.21 -17.64 -3.11
N ALA A 631 2.69 -16.56 -3.72
CA ALA A 631 2.99 -16.22 -5.10
C ALA A 631 4.47 -15.86 -5.31
N ALA A 632 5.10 -15.18 -4.33
CA ALA A 632 6.53 -14.86 -4.36
C ALA A 632 7.40 -16.12 -4.29
N VAL A 633 7.09 -17.04 -3.36
CA VAL A 633 7.80 -18.33 -3.23
C VAL A 633 7.65 -19.17 -4.51
N ARG A 634 6.44 -19.22 -5.07
CA ARG A 634 6.17 -19.87 -6.37
C ARG A 634 7.02 -19.25 -7.48
N SER A 635 7.02 -17.93 -7.58
CA SER A 635 7.75 -17.21 -8.63
C SER A 635 9.25 -17.50 -8.58
N ASP A 636 9.86 -17.44 -7.39
CA ASP A 636 11.29 -17.73 -7.22
C ASP A 636 11.63 -19.18 -7.58
N LEU A 637 10.83 -20.15 -7.08
CA LEU A 637 10.98 -21.56 -7.44
C LEU A 637 10.93 -21.76 -8.96
N CYS A 638 9.89 -21.26 -9.62
CA CYS A 638 9.71 -21.38 -11.07
C CYS A 638 10.89 -20.76 -11.84
N LYS A 639 11.34 -19.57 -11.43
CA LYS A 639 12.43 -18.83 -12.07
C LYS A 639 13.77 -19.58 -11.94
N ARG A 640 14.15 -19.96 -10.72
CA ARG A 640 15.45 -20.56 -10.44
C ARG A 640 15.55 -21.97 -10.98
N TRP A 641 14.53 -22.80 -10.78
CA TRP A 641 14.50 -24.13 -11.38
C TRP A 641 14.42 -24.09 -12.90
N GLY A 642 13.74 -23.09 -13.49
CA GLY A 642 13.76 -22.83 -14.93
C GLY A 642 15.17 -22.53 -15.48
N ALA A 643 16.02 -21.89 -14.67
CA ALA A 643 17.43 -21.63 -14.98
C ALA A 643 18.38 -22.78 -14.61
N GLY A 644 17.87 -23.88 -14.04
CA GLY A 644 18.70 -24.99 -13.54
C GLY A 644 19.41 -24.71 -12.21
N GLU A 645 19.05 -23.63 -11.52
CA GLU A 645 19.61 -23.23 -10.23
C GLU A 645 18.82 -23.84 -9.06
N PRO A 646 19.47 -24.26 -7.96
CA PRO A 646 18.76 -24.70 -6.77
C PRO A 646 18.18 -23.55 -5.95
N VAL A 647 17.19 -23.85 -5.11
CA VAL A 647 16.55 -22.88 -4.21
C VAL A 647 16.89 -23.17 -2.75
N LYS A 648 17.21 -22.13 -1.96
CA LYS A 648 17.54 -22.27 -0.52
C LYS A 648 16.28 -22.62 0.28
N ALA A 649 16.42 -23.50 1.26
CA ALA A 649 15.37 -23.88 2.21
C ALA A 649 15.99 -24.17 3.58
N VAL A 650 15.14 -24.30 4.61
CA VAL A 650 15.55 -24.75 5.95
C VAL A 650 14.91 -26.09 6.24
N ARG A 651 15.65 -26.98 6.88
CA ARG A 651 15.14 -28.25 7.42
C ARG A 651 14.46 -28.05 8.77
N ASN A 652 13.27 -28.62 8.92
CA ASN A 652 12.50 -28.49 10.16
C ASN A 652 13.06 -29.26 11.35
N ASP A 653 13.83 -30.33 11.11
CA ASP A 653 14.37 -31.23 12.12
C ASP A 653 15.69 -30.73 12.72
N SER A 654 16.50 -30.09 11.89
CA SER A 654 17.86 -29.65 12.22
C SER A 654 18.01 -28.12 12.24
N GLY A 655 17.09 -27.36 11.62
CA GLY A 655 17.23 -25.92 11.42
C GLY A 655 18.30 -25.55 10.38
N LEU A 656 18.89 -26.54 9.71
CA LEU A 656 19.99 -26.32 8.78
C LEU A 656 19.50 -25.92 7.38
N TYR A 657 20.27 -25.07 6.73
CA TYR A 657 20.11 -24.66 5.35
C TYR A 657 20.43 -25.82 4.41
N VAL A 658 19.56 -25.98 3.43
CA VAL A 658 19.70 -26.92 2.32
C VAL A 658 19.32 -26.24 1.02
N TRP A 659 19.81 -26.77 -0.09
CA TRP A 659 19.53 -26.28 -1.44
C TRP A 659 18.77 -27.36 -2.22
N LEU A 660 17.57 -27.03 -2.65
CA LEU A 660 16.63 -27.94 -3.31
C LEU A 660 16.73 -27.78 -4.83
N HIS A 661 17.01 -28.87 -5.53
CA HIS A 661 17.08 -28.91 -7.00
C HIS A 661 15.76 -29.38 -7.62
N ALA A 662 15.51 -28.96 -8.87
CA ALA A 662 14.32 -29.30 -9.63
C ALA A 662 14.16 -30.82 -9.90
N ASP A 663 15.25 -31.58 -9.86
CA ASP A 663 15.27 -33.03 -10.05
C ASP A 663 14.94 -33.82 -8.77
N GLY A 664 14.83 -33.15 -7.62
CA GLY A 664 14.60 -33.74 -6.31
C GLY A 664 15.87 -33.95 -5.49
N ARG A 665 17.06 -33.57 -6.01
CA ARG A 665 18.30 -33.62 -5.25
C ARG A 665 18.33 -32.50 -4.21
N GLU A 666 18.95 -32.79 -3.08
CA GLU A 666 19.18 -31.85 -1.99
C GLU A 666 20.68 -31.72 -1.76
N GLN A 667 21.15 -30.49 -1.58
CA GLN A 667 22.56 -30.19 -1.36
C GLN A 667 22.75 -29.43 -0.03
N PRO A 668 23.69 -29.85 0.85
CA PRO A 668 24.04 -29.10 2.06
C PRO A 668 24.51 -27.68 1.73
N HIS A 669 24.19 -26.72 2.61
CA HIS A 669 24.56 -25.31 2.38
C HIS A 669 26.06 -25.10 2.21
N ALA A 670 26.90 -25.69 3.06
CA ALA A 670 28.35 -25.55 2.95
C ALA A 670 28.90 -26.08 1.61
N GLU A 671 28.38 -27.21 1.12
CA GLU A 671 28.79 -27.77 -0.18
C GLU A 671 28.38 -26.87 -1.35
N HIS A 672 27.17 -26.29 -1.29
CA HIS A 672 26.69 -25.37 -2.31
C HIS A 672 27.55 -24.10 -2.38
N MET A 673 27.84 -23.50 -1.22
CA MET A 673 28.68 -22.29 -1.15
C MET A 673 30.12 -22.59 -1.59
N ALA A 674 30.66 -23.76 -1.24
CA ALA A 674 31.96 -24.20 -1.71
C ALA A 674 32.00 -24.39 -3.24
N ALA A 675 30.94 -24.94 -3.85
CA ALA A 675 30.84 -25.08 -5.30
C ALA A 675 30.76 -23.73 -6.01
N ARG A 676 30.01 -22.77 -5.46
CA ARG A 676 29.97 -21.38 -5.97
C ARG A 676 31.34 -20.72 -5.89
N HIS A 677 32.03 -20.83 -4.76
CA HIS A 677 33.39 -20.33 -4.61
C HIS A 677 34.36 -20.96 -5.62
N ALA A 678 34.27 -22.28 -5.84
CA ALA A 678 35.08 -22.97 -6.86
C ALA A 678 34.79 -22.49 -8.28
N ALA A 679 33.61 -21.90 -8.54
CA ALA A 679 33.25 -21.25 -9.80
C ALA A 679 33.71 -19.78 -9.89
N GLY A 680 34.41 -19.26 -8.89
CA GLY A 680 34.96 -17.90 -8.86
C GLY A 680 34.19 -16.90 -7.98
N ASP A 681 33.15 -17.34 -7.27
CA ASP A 681 32.33 -16.47 -6.42
C ASP A 681 32.96 -16.29 -5.02
N LEU A 682 33.73 -15.22 -4.84
CA LEU A 682 34.33 -14.88 -3.53
C LEU A 682 33.29 -14.47 -2.49
N ARG A 683 32.11 -13.98 -2.92
CA ARG A 683 31.02 -13.62 -1.99
C ARG A 683 30.43 -14.87 -1.34
N ALA A 684 30.36 -15.99 -2.07
CA ALA A 684 29.94 -17.26 -1.49
C ALA A 684 30.89 -17.75 -0.37
N ALA A 685 32.20 -17.53 -0.51
CA ALA A 685 33.15 -17.83 0.56
C ALA A 685 32.94 -16.93 1.79
N TYR A 686 32.68 -15.63 1.58
CA TYR A 686 32.39 -14.68 2.65
C TYR A 686 31.11 -15.03 3.41
N GLU A 687 30.01 -15.30 2.69
CA GLU A 687 28.73 -15.68 3.29
C GLU A 687 28.84 -16.99 4.09
N LEU A 688 29.53 -18.00 3.56
CA LEU A 688 29.78 -19.24 4.29
C LEU A 688 30.59 -19.00 5.56
N ALA A 689 31.60 -18.13 5.51
CA ALA A 689 32.39 -17.77 6.68
C ALA A 689 31.53 -17.14 7.79
N CYS A 690 30.65 -16.20 7.44
CA CYS A 690 29.72 -15.58 8.39
C CYS A 690 28.77 -16.61 8.99
N HIS A 691 28.13 -17.45 8.16
CA HIS A 691 27.23 -18.49 8.67
C HIS A 691 27.94 -19.48 9.60
N LEU A 692 29.20 -19.85 9.32
CA LEU A 692 30.00 -20.75 10.17
C LEU A 692 30.43 -20.08 11.47
N ARG A 693 30.64 -18.76 11.47
CA ARG A 693 30.96 -17.98 12.67
C ARG A 693 29.73 -17.87 13.58
N ASP A 694 28.59 -17.54 12.98
CA ASP A 694 27.38 -17.14 13.71
C ASP A 694 26.46 -18.34 14.00
N GLY A 695 26.70 -19.50 13.35
CA GLY A 695 25.86 -20.70 13.46
C GLY A 695 24.51 -20.56 12.76
N GLU A 696 24.41 -19.65 11.80
CA GLU A 696 23.16 -19.34 11.12
C GLU A 696 22.86 -20.36 10.03
N GLY A 697 21.91 -21.27 10.31
CA GLY A 697 21.50 -22.32 9.38
C GLY A 697 22.58 -23.33 9.03
N ILE A 698 23.72 -23.33 9.72
CA ILE A 698 24.73 -24.39 9.71
C ILE A 698 25.31 -24.52 11.11
N GLU A 699 25.95 -25.65 11.42
CA GLU A 699 26.66 -25.79 12.69
C GLU A 699 27.83 -24.81 12.76
N ALA A 700 27.94 -24.07 13.87
CA ALA A 700 29.01 -23.10 14.05
C ALA A 700 30.38 -23.80 14.13
N ASP A 701 31.32 -23.34 13.32
CA ASP A 701 32.72 -23.75 13.33
C ASP A 701 33.60 -22.51 13.11
N PRO A 702 34.01 -21.80 14.20
CA PRO A 702 34.84 -20.61 14.10
C PRO A 702 36.19 -20.83 13.39
N ARG A 703 36.72 -22.06 13.42
CA ARG A 703 37.99 -22.39 12.75
C ARG A 703 37.83 -22.48 11.25
N GLU A 704 36.78 -23.15 10.81
CA GLU A 704 36.48 -23.23 9.39
C GLU A 704 35.96 -21.89 8.86
N ALA A 705 35.23 -21.12 9.67
CA ALA A 705 34.84 -19.74 9.38
C ALA A 705 36.07 -18.87 9.04
N LEU A 706 37.12 -18.92 9.86
CA LEU A 706 38.36 -18.16 9.62
C LEU A 706 39.01 -18.56 8.29
N ARG A 707 39.04 -19.85 7.94
CA ARG A 707 39.58 -20.32 6.65
C ARG A 707 38.76 -19.84 5.45
N TRP A 708 37.44 -19.89 5.55
CA TRP A 708 36.57 -19.36 4.50
C TRP A 708 36.67 -17.84 4.37
N MET A 709 36.87 -17.13 5.48
CA MET A 709 37.14 -15.69 5.47
C MET A 709 38.46 -15.38 4.76
N ALA A 710 39.50 -16.16 5.01
CA ALA A 710 40.78 -16.06 4.30
C ALA A 710 40.64 -16.30 2.79
N ARG A 711 39.83 -17.30 2.39
CA ARG A 711 39.49 -17.56 0.97
C ARG A 711 38.75 -16.38 0.33
N ALA A 712 37.80 -15.77 1.05
CA ALA A 712 37.09 -14.59 0.58
C ALA A 712 38.01 -13.36 0.46
N ALA A 713 39.00 -13.23 1.34
CA ALA A 713 40.06 -12.22 1.27
C ALA A 713 41.08 -12.47 0.15
N GLY A 714 40.99 -13.61 -0.55
CA GLY A 714 41.81 -13.92 -1.72
C GLY A 714 43.07 -14.76 -1.43
N VAL A 715 43.20 -15.35 -0.25
CA VAL A 715 44.30 -16.27 0.12
C VAL A 715 43.80 -17.67 0.46
N ARG A 716 44.70 -18.64 0.66
CA ARG A 716 44.31 -20.03 0.89
C ARG A 716 44.10 -20.33 2.37
N GLU A 717 45.01 -19.86 3.21
CA GLU A 717 45.02 -20.10 4.65
C GLU A 717 45.06 -18.78 5.43
N PRO A 718 44.49 -18.71 6.65
CA PRO A 718 44.44 -17.48 7.45
C PRO A 718 45.81 -16.86 7.78
N GLY A 719 46.86 -17.68 7.82
CA GLY A 719 48.24 -17.24 8.11
C GLY A 719 49.00 -16.75 6.87
N ASP A 720 48.41 -16.81 5.68
CA ASP A 720 49.05 -16.32 4.46
C ASP A 720 49.23 -14.79 4.53
N ALA A 721 50.34 -14.30 3.99
CA ALA A 721 50.63 -12.87 4.01
C ALA A 721 49.68 -12.11 3.06
N PRO A 722 49.21 -10.90 3.40
CA PRO A 722 48.31 -10.12 2.55
C PRO A 722 48.85 -9.87 1.14
N ALA A 723 50.18 -9.75 1.00
CA ALA A 723 50.84 -9.59 -0.30
C ALA A 723 50.66 -10.80 -1.27
N THR A 724 50.15 -11.93 -0.79
CA THR A 724 49.84 -13.12 -1.60
C THR A 724 48.36 -13.21 -2.00
N ALA A 725 47.53 -12.28 -1.54
CA ALA A 725 46.11 -12.24 -1.87
C ALA A 725 45.90 -11.98 -3.37
N SER A 726 44.87 -12.62 -3.92
CA SER A 726 44.36 -12.30 -5.25
C SER A 726 43.92 -10.83 -5.34
N SER A 727 44.10 -10.21 -6.51
CA SER A 727 43.59 -8.85 -6.79
C SER A 727 42.08 -8.74 -6.65
N ASP A 728 41.37 -9.87 -6.78
CA ASP A 728 39.91 -9.92 -6.70
C ASP A 728 39.40 -10.11 -5.25
N GLY A 729 40.31 -10.26 -4.27
CA GLY A 729 39.98 -10.47 -2.86
C GLY A 729 39.04 -9.39 -2.32
N LEU A 730 38.03 -9.79 -1.54
CA LEU A 730 37.01 -8.86 -1.06
C LEU A 730 37.55 -7.99 0.08
N PRO A 731 37.51 -6.64 -0.03
CA PRO A 731 37.99 -5.75 1.03
C PRO A 731 37.26 -5.97 2.35
N VAL A 732 35.94 -6.19 2.29
CA VAL A 732 35.13 -6.52 3.48
C VAL A 732 35.60 -7.80 4.17
N ALA A 733 36.01 -8.81 3.41
CA ALA A 733 36.54 -10.05 3.97
C ALA A 733 37.93 -9.86 4.60
N MET A 734 38.77 -9.00 4.01
CA MET A 734 40.07 -8.64 4.60
C MET A 734 39.91 -7.93 5.95
N CYS A 735 38.91 -7.04 6.06
CA CYS A 735 38.61 -6.34 7.30
C CYS A 735 38.06 -7.27 8.38
N GLU A 736 37.14 -8.17 8.02
CA GLU A 736 36.63 -9.18 8.93
C GLU A 736 37.72 -10.20 9.32
N LEU A 737 38.57 -10.60 8.39
CA LEU A 737 39.74 -11.44 8.69
C LEU A 737 40.68 -10.76 9.69
N SER A 738 40.95 -9.46 9.51
CA SER A 738 41.75 -8.66 10.45
C SER A 738 41.17 -8.71 11.86
N LYS A 739 39.86 -8.46 12.00
CA LYS A 739 39.14 -8.57 13.28
C LYS A 739 39.29 -9.98 13.88
N MET A 740 39.03 -11.02 13.10
CA MET A 740 39.11 -12.40 13.58
C MET A 740 40.52 -12.82 14.00
N LEU A 741 41.58 -12.23 13.42
CA LEU A 741 42.98 -12.49 13.79
C LEU A 741 43.44 -11.69 15.03
N ARG A 742 42.84 -10.54 15.31
CA ARG A 742 43.18 -9.71 16.49
C ARG A 742 42.76 -10.36 17.80
N TRP A 743 41.65 -11.08 17.81
CA TRP A 743 41.14 -11.80 18.97
C TRP A 743 41.30 -13.31 18.76
N ASP A 744 41.56 -14.09 19.80
CA ASP A 744 41.67 -15.56 19.68
C ASP A 744 40.28 -16.22 19.54
N THR A 745 39.60 -15.92 18.44
CA THR A 745 38.22 -16.33 18.15
C THR A 745 38.10 -17.84 17.86
N ALA A 746 39.21 -18.52 17.56
CA ALA A 746 39.22 -19.89 17.06
C ALA A 746 40.21 -20.84 17.79
N GLY A 747 40.88 -20.36 18.85
CA GLY A 747 41.94 -21.10 19.54
C GLY A 747 43.16 -21.35 18.66
N LEU A 748 43.43 -20.43 17.73
CA LEU A 748 44.57 -20.44 16.80
C LEU A 748 45.68 -19.47 17.25
N GLY A 749 45.42 -18.69 18.32
CA GLY A 749 46.30 -17.63 18.80
C GLY A 749 46.02 -16.32 18.06
N ALA A 750 45.86 -15.23 18.83
CA ALA A 750 45.74 -13.90 18.26
C ALA A 750 47.06 -13.49 17.58
N ASP A 751 46.96 -12.94 16.37
CA ASP A 751 48.05 -12.33 15.61
C ASP A 751 47.64 -10.92 15.19
N ALA A 752 47.73 -10.00 16.14
CA ALA A 752 47.43 -8.59 15.91
C ALA A 752 48.31 -7.95 14.82
N GLN A 753 49.53 -8.45 14.62
CA GLN A 753 50.44 -7.94 13.60
C GLN A 753 49.95 -8.31 12.20
N LEU A 754 49.57 -9.57 11.99
CA LEU A 754 48.95 -10.01 10.75
C LEU A 754 47.59 -9.33 10.55
N GLY A 755 46.80 -9.16 11.62
CA GLY A 755 45.56 -8.38 11.62
C GLY A 755 45.74 -6.96 11.10
N ARG A 756 46.74 -6.22 11.62
CA ARG A 756 47.06 -4.86 11.15
C ARG A 756 47.49 -4.85 9.68
N ALA A 757 48.27 -5.84 9.25
CA ALA A 757 48.72 -5.96 7.87
C ALA A 757 47.54 -6.19 6.89
N TRP A 758 46.56 -7.01 7.26
CA TRP A 758 45.35 -7.22 6.46
C TRP A 758 44.49 -5.96 6.33
N LEU A 759 44.39 -5.18 7.41
CA LEU A 759 43.62 -3.93 7.38
C LEU A 759 44.26 -2.87 6.47
N LEU A 760 45.58 -2.74 6.52
CA LEU A 760 46.34 -1.90 5.58
C LEU A 760 46.17 -2.37 4.13
N HIS A 761 46.16 -3.69 3.91
CA HIS A 761 45.95 -4.27 2.59
C HIS A 761 44.53 -4.00 2.06
N ALA A 762 43.51 -4.11 2.91
CA ALA A 762 42.13 -3.79 2.59
C ALA A 762 41.99 -2.33 2.11
N ILE A 763 42.61 -1.38 2.82
CA ILE A 763 42.62 0.04 2.43
C ILE A 763 43.26 0.22 1.05
N ALA A 764 44.38 -0.43 0.79
CA ALA A 764 45.07 -0.35 -0.50
C ALA A 764 44.26 -0.94 -1.68
N HIS A 765 43.28 -1.80 -1.41
CA HIS A 765 42.51 -2.53 -2.42
C HIS A 765 41.01 -2.19 -2.39
N GLY A 766 40.66 -0.94 -2.11
CA GLY A 766 39.28 -0.43 -2.23
C GLY A 766 38.53 -0.29 -0.90
N GLY A 767 39.12 -0.68 0.23
CA GLY A 767 38.60 -0.40 1.57
C GLY A 767 38.93 1.00 2.09
N ALA A 768 39.67 1.82 1.33
CA ALA A 768 40.05 3.18 1.75
C ALA A 768 38.83 4.09 2.00
N ASP A 769 37.74 3.85 1.26
CA ASP A 769 36.49 4.59 1.44
C ASP A 769 35.60 4.02 2.55
N ASP A 770 35.91 2.85 3.10
CA ASP A 770 35.11 2.28 4.19
C ASP A 770 35.48 2.93 5.52
N ALA A 771 34.53 3.68 6.10
CA ALA A 771 34.73 4.44 7.33
C ALA A 771 35.02 3.52 8.53
N ALA A 772 34.43 2.31 8.57
CA ALA A 772 34.68 1.35 9.63
C ALA A 772 36.12 0.80 9.56
N THR A 773 36.61 0.47 8.36
CA THR A 773 37.99 0.04 8.12
C THR A 773 38.98 1.12 8.54
N GLN A 774 38.74 2.37 8.12
CA GLN A 774 39.57 3.51 8.49
C GLN A 774 39.60 3.73 10.01
N ALA A 775 38.45 3.67 10.67
CA ALA A 775 38.37 3.82 12.11
C ALA A 775 39.09 2.70 12.87
N GLN A 776 38.95 1.44 12.41
CA GLN A 776 39.66 0.31 13.02
C GLN A 776 41.17 0.45 12.86
N LEU A 777 41.67 0.93 11.71
CA LEU A 777 43.10 1.17 11.53
C LEU A 777 43.56 2.32 12.41
N GLY A 778 42.78 3.40 12.51
CA GLY A 778 43.04 4.51 13.42
C GLY A 778 43.26 4.04 14.85
N TYR A 779 42.41 3.13 15.32
CA TYR A 779 42.54 2.49 16.63
C TYR A 779 43.83 1.69 16.77
N MET A 780 44.11 0.77 15.84
CA MET A 780 45.33 -0.04 15.91
C MET A 780 46.61 0.80 15.89
N LEU A 781 46.62 1.91 15.16
CA LEU A 781 47.74 2.85 15.11
C LEU A 781 47.89 3.62 16.42
N CYS A 782 46.80 4.19 16.96
CA CYS A 782 46.81 4.96 18.21
C CYS A 782 47.18 4.10 19.43
N GLU A 783 46.73 2.85 19.49
CA GLU A 783 47.02 1.92 20.60
C GLU A 783 48.36 1.17 20.43
N GLY A 784 48.94 1.19 19.21
CA GLY A 784 50.10 0.35 18.89
C GLY A 784 49.77 -1.14 18.81
N GLU A 785 48.52 -1.49 18.50
CA GLU A 785 48.11 -2.87 18.33
C GLU A 785 48.71 -3.45 17.05
N GLY A 786 49.46 -4.55 17.16
CA GLY A 786 50.10 -5.21 16.01
C GLY A 786 51.29 -4.46 15.40
N GLY A 787 51.88 -3.48 16.09
CA GLY A 787 53.09 -2.79 15.63
C GLY A 787 53.50 -1.63 16.54
N GLU A 788 54.32 -0.70 16.04
CA GLU A 788 54.63 0.52 16.80
C GLU A 788 53.42 1.47 16.84
N ARG A 789 53.29 2.20 17.96
CA ARG A 789 52.27 3.23 18.19
C ARG A 789 52.55 4.44 17.28
N ASP A 790 51.54 4.85 16.51
CA ASP A 790 51.59 5.99 15.59
C ASP A 790 50.31 6.83 15.77
N LEU A 791 50.35 7.77 16.72
CA LEU A 791 49.21 8.62 17.05
C LEU A 791 48.84 9.58 15.92
N GLU A 792 49.84 10.16 15.24
CA GLU A 792 49.58 11.06 14.12
C GLU A 792 48.95 10.32 12.94
N GLY A 793 49.44 9.12 12.62
CA GLY A 793 48.81 8.23 11.66
C GLY A 793 47.39 7.86 12.07
N GLY A 794 47.21 7.42 13.31
CA GLY A 794 45.91 6.99 13.81
C GLY A 794 44.85 8.09 13.77
N VAL A 795 45.19 9.31 14.20
CA VAL A 795 44.29 10.48 14.12
C VAL A 795 43.91 10.80 12.68
N ARG A 796 44.84 10.76 11.71
CA ARG A 796 44.49 10.98 10.29
C ARG A 796 43.46 9.95 9.78
N HIS A 797 43.62 8.69 10.16
CA HIS A 797 42.67 7.64 9.78
C HIS A 797 41.31 7.80 10.46
N TYR A 798 41.28 8.25 11.71
CA TYR A 798 40.03 8.64 12.34
C TYR A 798 39.39 9.86 11.68
N GLU A 799 40.15 10.87 11.24
CA GLU A 799 39.60 12.04 10.55
C GLU A 799 38.87 11.62 9.25
N LEU A 800 39.50 10.75 8.45
CA LEU A 800 38.87 10.17 7.24
C LEU A 800 37.58 9.41 7.55
N ALA A 801 37.56 8.61 8.62
CA ALA A 801 36.36 7.89 9.04
C ALA A 801 35.27 8.83 9.60
N ALA A 802 35.69 9.87 10.31
CA ALA A 802 34.81 10.88 10.90
C ALA A 802 34.13 11.74 9.83
N GLU A 803 34.76 12.04 8.70
CA GLU A 803 34.10 12.71 7.56
C GLU A 803 32.84 11.97 7.09
N LYS A 804 32.82 10.64 7.23
CA LYS A 804 31.67 9.77 6.91
C LYS A 804 30.79 9.47 8.12
N ASN A 805 30.88 10.30 9.17
CA ASN A 805 30.15 10.19 10.44
C ASN A 805 30.27 8.83 11.15
N ASN A 806 31.42 8.15 11.02
CA ASN A 806 31.66 6.93 11.80
C ASN A 806 31.75 7.25 13.30
N THR A 807 30.85 6.66 14.09
CA THR A 807 30.71 6.96 15.52
C THR A 807 31.96 6.63 16.34
N MET A 808 32.60 5.49 16.06
CA MET A 808 33.84 5.09 16.72
C MET A 808 34.97 6.10 16.47
N ALA A 809 35.11 6.58 15.23
CA ALA A 809 36.10 7.60 14.89
C ALA A 809 35.79 8.96 15.52
N LEU A 810 34.53 9.41 15.48
CA LEU A 810 34.09 10.66 16.12
C LEU A 810 34.36 10.64 17.62
N TYR A 811 34.04 9.54 18.29
CA TYR A 811 34.31 9.33 19.71
C TYR A 811 35.81 9.37 20.01
N ASN A 812 36.62 8.60 19.27
CA ASN A 812 38.06 8.52 19.51
C ASN A 812 38.81 9.81 19.16
N LEU A 813 38.37 10.57 18.15
CA LEU A 813 38.89 11.92 17.90
C LEU A 813 38.52 12.88 19.03
N GLY A 814 37.29 12.84 19.50
CA GLY A 814 36.86 13.62 20.65
C GLY A 814 37.75 13.36 21.87
N LEU A 815 38.05 12.09 22.15
CA LEU A 815 38.98 11.71 23.22
C LEU A 815 40.42 12.18 22.96
N ALA A 816 40.93 11.97 21.74
CA ALA A 816 42.28 12.38 21.35
C ALA A 816 42.48 13.90 21.55
N TYR A 817 41.54 14.72 21.08
CA TYR A 817 41.59 16.17 21.28
C TYR A 817 41.37 16.59 22.74
N LYS A 818 40.52 15.88 23.48
CA LYS A 818 40.29 16.15 24.91
C LYS A 818 41.55 15.87 25.76
N LEU A 819 42.27 14.80 25.44
CA LEU A 819 43.48 14.37 26.17
C LEU A 819 44.75 15.06 25.68
N GLY A 820 44.72 15.68 24.48
CA GLY A 820 45.91 16.26 23.86
C GLY A 820 46.81 15.17 23.27
N GLU A 821 46.27 14.23 22.50
CA GLU A 821 47.06 13.18 21.85
C GLU A 821 46.82 13.22 20.33
N PRO A 822 47.80 13.60 19.48
CA PRO A 822 49.23 13.83 19.77
C PRO A 822 49.64 15.28 20.15
N GLY A 823 48.70 16.18 20.49
CA GLY A 823 48.96 17.62 20.64
C GLY A 823 48.81 18.19 22.06
N GLU A 824 48.32 19.43 22.17
CA GLU A 824 47.82 19.98 23.43
C GLU A 824 46.31 19.77 23.51
N PRO A 825 45.71 19.66 24.71
CA PRO A 825 44.26 19.54 24.85
C PRO A 825 43.49 20.68 24.17
N ASP A 826 42.53 20.32 23.31
CA ASP A 826 41.63 21.25 22.62
C ASP A 826 40.17 20.82 22.89
N LEU A 827 39.62 21.36 23.97
CA LEU A 827 38.25 21.05 24.41
C LEU A 827 37.20 21.49 23.38
N ALA A 828 37.44 22.56 22.62
CA ALA A 828 36.50 23.06 21.63
C ALA A 828 36.37 22.10 20.45
N ARG A 829 37.51 21.57 19.94
CA ARG A 829 37.49 20.51 18.92
C ARG A 829 36.88 19.23 19.47
N ALA A 830 37.23 18.83 20.69
CA ALA A 830 36.66 17.65 21.32
C ALA A 830 35.12 17.73 21.40
N ILE A 831 34.59 18.88 21.83
CA ILE A 831 33.14 19.16 21.84
C ILE A 831 32.55 19.03 20.43
N GLY A 832 33.21 19.58 19.40
CA GLY A 832 32.76 19.47 18.01
C GLY A 832 32.62 18.02 17.54
N TYR A 833 33.60 17.16 17.83
CA TYR A 833 33.54 15.73 17.46
C TYR A 833 32.51 14.96 18.28
N PHE A 834 32.43 15.20 19.60
CA PHE A 834 31.43 14.54 20.44
C PHE A 834 30.00 14.97 20.09
N ARG A 835 29.78 16.23 19.69
CA ARG A 835 28.47 16.72 19.23
C ARG A 835 28.02 16.03 17.95
N ARG A 836 28.94 15.86 16.99
CA ARG A 836 28.67 15.05 15.79
C ARG A 836 28.40 13.58 16.12
N GLY A 837 29.10 13.01 17.10
CA GLY A 837 28.84 11.66 17.60
C GLY A 837 27.46 11.53 18.24
N HIS A 838 27.04 12.53 19.02
CA HIS A 838 25.70 12.64 19.59
C HIS A 838 24.61 12.72 18.51
N GLU A 839 24.82 13.55 17.48
CA GLU A 839 23.91 13.67 16.34
C GLU A 839 23.78 12.34 15.57
N ALA A 840 24.86 11.57 15.50
CA ALA A 840 24.89 10.22 14.93
C ALA A 840 24.32 9.12 15.86
N GLY A 841 23.81 9.48 17.04
CA GLY A 841 23.15 8.55 17.96
C GLY A 841 24.09 7.76 18.88
N ASP A 842 25.36 8.13 18.99
CA ASP A 842 26.32 7.44 19.84
C ASP A 842 26.20 7.88 21.32
N THR A 843 25.79 6.96 22.18
CA THR A 843 25.56 7.21 23.61
C THR A 843 26.86 7.51 24.36
N ALA A 844 27.97 6.85 24.01
CA ALA A 844 29.27 7.08 24.64
C ALA A 844 29.83 8.47 24.30
N ALA A 845 29.68 8.92 23.05
CA ALA A 845 30.01 10.27 22.60
C ALA A 845 29.11 11.31 23.25
N THR A 846 27.81 11.02 23.41
CA THR A 846 26.87 11.90 24.13
C THR A 846 27.29 12.10 25.59
N MET A 847 27.71 11.02 26.27
CA MET A 847 28.24 11.12 27.63
C MET A 847 29.51 11.96 27.70
N GLN A 848 30.45 11.74 26.78
CA GLN A 848 31.68 12.51 26.74
C GLN A 848 31.44 13.96 26.33
N LEU A 849 30.42 14.26 25.52
CA LEU A 849 29.99 15.62 25.19
C LEU A 849 29.62 16.37 26.47
N GLY A 850 28.70 15.82 27.27
CA GLY A 850 28.27 16.44 28.53
C GLY A 850 29.43 16.68 29.50
N ARG A 851 30.32 15.70 29.66
CA ARG A 851 31.52 15.85 30.51
C ARG A 851 32.47 16.94 30.01
N THR A 852 32.72 16.97 28.70
CA THR A 852 33.68 17.90 28.09
C THR A 852 33.13 19.33 28.07
N LEU A 853 31.82 19.50 27.85
CA LEU A 853 31.14 20.80 27.97
C LEU A 853 31.24 21.37 29.39
N CYS A 854 31.04 20.56 30.44
CA CYS A 854 31.22 21.00 31.83
C CYS A 854 32.68 21.39 32.13
N LEU A 855 33.65 20.60 31.66
CA LEU A 855 35.07 20.92 31.81
C LEU A 855 35.42 22.24 31.11
N HIS A 856 34.89 22.45 29.91
CA HIS A 856 35.11 23.67 29.14
C HIS A 856 34.46 24.89 29.80
N ALA A 857 33.22 24.75 30.30
CA ALA A 857 32.52 25.77 31.05
C ALA A 857 33.28 26.20 32.31
N GLY A 858 33.83 25.24 33.07
CA GLY A 858 34.68 25.51 34.23
C GLY A 858 35.95 26.28 33.85
N ALA A 859 36.64 25.88 32.78
CA ALA A 859 37.83 26.56 32.29
C ALA A 859 37.54 28.02 31.86
N LEU A 860 36.41 28.26 31.19
CA LEU A 860 35.98 29.62 30.82
C LEU A 860 35.64 30.47 32.05
N ALA A 861 34.96 29.89 33.04
CA ALA A 861 34.67 30.58 34.30
C ALA A 861 35.95 31.01 35.04
N GLU A 862 36.96 30.13 35.12
CA GLU A 862 38.27 30.43 35.71
C GLU A 862 39.04 31.51 34.94
N GLN A 863 38.83 31.60 33.63
CA GLN A 863 39.40 32.64 32.76
C GLN A 863 38.63 33.97 32.82
N GLY A 864 37.56 34.06 33.59
CA GLY A 864 36.78 35.29 33.80
C GLY A 864 35.76 35.59 32.70
N HIS A 865 35.34 34.58 31.93
CA HIS A 865 34.26 34.72 30.94
C HIS A 865 32.91 34.98 31.60
N GLY A 866 31.97 35.53 30.82
CA GLY A 866 30.65 35.92 31.32
C GLY A 866 29.81 34.72 31.74
N GLU A 867 29.03 34.88 32.81
CA GLU A 867 28.15 33.84 33.37
C GLU A 867 27.17 33.26 32.33
N ALA A 868 26.69 34.09 31.40
CA ALA A 868 25.83 33.65 30.30
C ALA A 868 26.53 32.66 29.35
N GLU A 869 27.81 32.87 29.04
CA GLU A 869 28.60 32.01 28.15
C GLU A 869 28.86 30.63 28.79
N VAL A 870 29.18 30.64 30.09
CA VAL A 870 29.38 29.43 30.91
C VAL A 870 28.05 28.65 31.05
N ASN A 871 26.94 29.35 31.27
CA ASN A 871 25.63 28.73 31.46
C ASN A 871 25.08 28.07 30.19
N VAL A 872 25.37 28.61 29.00
CA VAL A 872 24.99 27.98 27.72
C VAL A 872 25.61 26.60 27.59
N LEU A 873 26.91 26.48 27.89
CA LEU A 873 27.61 25.19 27.86
C LEU A 873 27.08 24.21 28.91
N HIS A 874 26.79 24.69 30.12
CA HIS A 874 26.15 23.85 31.13
C HIS A 874 24.75 23.40 30.74
N ALA A 875 23.95 24.23 30.06
CA ALA A 875 22.61 23.86 29.61
C ALA A 875 22.66 22.74 28.56
N GLU A 876 23.56 22.85 27.58
CA GLU A 876 23.79 21.79 26.59
C GLU A 876 24.31 20.51 27.27
N ALA A 877 25.21 20.64 28.25
CA ALA A 877 25.76 19.52 29.00
C ALA A 877 24.70 18.82 29.87
N LEU A 878 23.71 19.56 30.36
CA LEU A 878 22.56 19.05 31.11
C LEU A 878 21.65 18.25 30.19
N TYR A 879 21.32 18.81 29.02
CA TYR A 879 20.50 18.15 28.00
C TYR A 879 21.10 16.83 27.52
N ALA A 880 22.39 16.84 27.16
CA ALA A 880 23.09 15.64 26.69
C ALA A 880 23.05 14.50 27.73
N ARG A 881 23.23 14.82 29.02
CA ARG A 881 23.17 13.84 30.10
C ARG A 881 21.76 13.33 30.36
N GLN A 882 20.76 14.20 30.29
CA GLN A 882 19.35 13.81 30.46
C GLN A 882 18.95 12.78 29.40
N LYS A 883 19.34 13.01 28.14
CA LYS A 883 19.11 12.05 27.06
C LYS A 883 19.70 10.67 27.37
N VAL A 884 20.94 10.61 27.88
CA VAL A 884 21.57 9.32 28.23
C VAL A 884 20.87 8.65 29.42
N ALA A 885 20.42 9.41 30.41
CA ALA A 885 19.70 8.89 31.56
C ALA A 885 18.32 8.30 31.19
N GLU A 886 17.66 8.87 30.17
CA GLU A 886 16.33 8.47 29.70
C GLU A 886 16.38 7.34 28.64
N ASP A 887 17.37 7.35 27.74
CA ASP A 887 17.40 6.47 26.55
C ASP A 887 18.38 5.28 26.65
N SER A 888 19.25 5.20 27.67
CA SER A 888 20.23 4.11 27.80
C SER A 888 19.76 2.96 28.68
N THR A 889 20.07 1.73 28.27
CA THR A 889 19.91 0.48 29.08
C THR A 889 21.25 -0.03 29.63
N GLN A 890 22.31 0.78 29.54
CA GLN A 890 23.72 0.38 29.72
C GLN A 890 24.41 1.10 30.88
N ARG A 891 25.66 0.71 31.17
CA ARG A 891 26.62 1.25 32.16
C ARG A 891 26.61 2.78 32.30
N GLU A 892 26.37 3.51 31.22
CA GLU A 892 26.38 4.97 31.16
C GLU A 892 25.19 5.62 31.88
N GLN A 893 24.05 4.92 31.99
CA GLN A 893 22.82 5.48 32.55
C GLN A 893 22.99 5.93 34.01
N GLY A 894 23.62 5.09 34.84
CA GLY A 894 23.81 5.40 36.26
C GLY A 894 24.74 6.60 36.47
N TRP A 895 25.81 6.69 35.67
CA TRP A 895 26.70 7.85 35.70
C TRP A 895 26.04 9.13 35.17
N ALA A 896 25.13 9.03 34.19
CA ALA A 896 24.35 10.17 33.72
C ALA A 896 23.43 10.71 34.83
N CYS A 897 22.70 9.81 35.51
CA CYS A 897 21.86 10.13 36.68
C CYS A 897 22.65 10.79 37.82
N TYR A 898 23.84 10.26 38.13
CA TYR A 898 24.75 10.82 39.13
C TYR A 898 25.11 12.28 38.82
N GLU A 899 25.57 12.52 37.60
CA GLU A 899 26.02 13.84 37.15
C GLU A 899 24.86 14.84 37.05
N LEU A 900 23.68 14.41 36.58
CA LEU A 900 22.46 15.23 36.54
C LEU A 900 22.05 15.68 37.95
N GLY A 901 22.16 14.79 38.94
CA GLY A 901 21.92 15.11 40.35
C GLY A 901 22.73 16.33 40.78
N TRP A 902 24.03 16.31 40.53
CA TRP A 902 24.93 17.41 40.89
C TRP A 902 24.66 18.70 40.11
N MET A 903 24.39 18.60 38.81
CA MET A 903 24.12 19.78 37.98
C MET A 903 22.82 20.48 38.42
N ARG A 904 21.76 19.71 38.70
CA ARG A 904 20.47 20.25 39.20
C ARG A 904 20.59 20.84 40.59
N PHE A 905 21.43 20.26 41.45
CA PHE A 905 21.68 20.77 42.79
C PHE A 905 22.44 22.11 42.78
N ARG A 906 23.39 22.28 41.85
CA ARG A 906 24.25 23.49 41.75
C ARG A 906 23.73 24.55 40.78
N GLY A 907 22.57 24.34 40.16
CA GLY A 907 22.00 25.28 39.20
C GLY A 907 22.83 25.41 37.91
N GLN A 908 23.55 24.35 37.53
CA GLN A 908 24.41 24.37 36.34
C GLN A 908 23.57 24.11 35.08
N GLY A 909 23.36 25.15 34.28
CA GLY A 909 22.63 25.06 33.01
C GLY A 909 21.11 25.14 33.13
N ALA A 910 20.59 25.18 34.36
CA ALA A 910 19.19 25.41 34.68
C ALA A 910 19.08 25.83 36.15
N PRO A 911 17.97 26.45 36.60
CA PRO A 911 17.81 26.87 37.99
C PRO A 911 18.01 25.72 38.98
N GLU A 912 18.59 26.04 40.14
CA GLU A 912 18.77 25.11 41.27
C GLU A 912 17.44 24.42 41.62
N ASP A 913 17.48 23.10 41.72
CA ASP A 913 16.31 22.27 42.00
C ASP A 913 16.74 20.99 42.72
N ALA A 914 16.75 21.08 44.06
CA ALA A 914 17.12 19.98 44.92
C ALA A 914 16.18 18.77 44.76
N ALA A 915 14.88 19.00 44.47
CA ALA A 915 13.94 17.90 44.27
C ALA A 915 14.21 17.16 42.95
N ALA A 916 14.57 17.86 41.88
CA ALA A 916 15.02 17.21 40.64
C ALA A 916 16.36 16.48 40.84
N ALA A 917 17.28 17.06 41.60
CA ALA A 917 18.54 16.43 41.93
C ALA A 917 18.34 15.10 42.68
N GLU A 918 17.45 15.09 43.68
CA GLU A 918 17.05 13.87 44.42
C GLU A 918 16.46 12.81 43.47
N ARG A 919 15.53 13.19 42.58
CA ARG A 919 14.90 12.25 41.64
C ARG A 919 15.90 11.54 40.74
N TRP A 920 16.87 12.25 40.17
CA TRP A 920 17.88 11.65 39.30
C TRP A 920 18.81 10.71 40.06
N LEU A 921 19.26 11.09 41.25
CA LEU A 921 20.11 10.21 42.08
C LEU A 921 19.37 8.96 42.55
N LEU A 922 18.07 9.08 42.88
CA LEU A 922 17.21 7.93 43.21
C LEU A 922 17.06 6.98 42.01
N ALA A 923 16.89 7.50 40.80
CA ALA A 923 16.83 6.70 39.58
C ALA A 923 18.15 5.93 39.35
N GLY A 924 19.30 6.61 39.49
CA GLY A 924 20.61 5.96 39.37
C GLY A 924 20.88 4.89 40.43
N ALA A 925 20.41 5.08 41.67
CA ALA A 925 20.55 4.10 42.76
C ALA A 925 19.54 2.93 42.68
N ALA A 926 18.59 2.97 41.75
CA ALA A 926 17.56 1.96 41.54
C ALA A 926 17.81 1.08 40.30
N LEU A 927 18.94 1.25 39.61
CA LEU A 927 19.36 0.36 38.52
C LEU A 927 19.57 -1.08 39.02
N ASP A 928 19.62 -2.04 38.09
CA ASP A 928 19.77 -3.46 38.41
C ASP A 928 21.17 -3.80 38.98
N ASP A 929 21.26 -4.78 39.89
CA ASP A 929 22.51 -5.18 40.56
C ASP A 929 23.44 -6.00 39.62
N CYS A 930 23.67 -5.53 38.39
CA CYS A 930 24.67 -6.09 37.49
C CYS A 930 26.05 -5.46 37.74
N GLU A 931 27.12 -6.17 37.38
CA GLU A 931 28.50 -5.74 37.59
C GLU A 931 28.79 -4.37 36.94
N GLU A 932 28.14 -4.09 35.81
CA GLU A 932 28.33 -2.85 35.04
C GLU A 932 27.77 -1.60 35.74
N ASN A 933 26.70 -1.73 36.53
CA ASN A 933 26.00 -0.61 37.17
C ASN A 933 26.43 -0.34 38.62
N LEU A 934 27.08 -1.32 39.27
CA LEU A 934 27.41 -1.31 40.71
C LEU A 934 28.19 -0.07 41.16
N GLU A 935 29.17 0.39 40.36
CA GLU A 935 29.99 1.56 40.68
C GLU A 935 29.15 2.85 40.71
N SER A 936 28.33 3.06 39.69
CA SER A 936 27.47 4.24 39.58
C SER A 936 26.35 4.25 40.63
N GLN A 937 25.79 3.09 40.96
CA GLN A 937 24.81 2.95 42.03
C GLN A 937 25.40 3.29 43.40
N ARG A 938 26.62 2.83 43.67
CA ARG A 938 27.33 3.16 44.90
C ARG A 938 27.54 4.66 45.00
N ALA A 939 28.00 5.31 43.93
CA ALA A 939 28.21 6.75 43.88
C ALA A 939 26.90 7.54 44.14
N CYS A 940 25.79 7.16 43.50
CA CYS A 940 24.48 7.78 43.73
C CYS A 940 23.99 7.58 45.18
N THR A 941 24.14 6.37 45.72
CA THR A 941 23.72 6.01 47.08
C THR A 941 24.54 6.75 48.13
N GLU A 942 25.84 6.92 47.90
CA GLU A 942 26.76 7.67 48.78
C GLU A 942 26.39 9.16 48.83
N VAL A 943 26.16 9.80 47.68
CA VAL A 943 25.75 11.21 47.63
C VAL A 943 24.41 11.44 48.33
N LEU A 944 23.44 10.54 48.12
CA LEU A 944 22.16 10.60 48.83
C LEU A 944 22.34 10.47 50.35
N ALA A 945 23.11 9.48 50.81
CA ALA A 945 23.31 9.20 52.23
C ALA A 945 24.08 10.30 52.97
N GLU A 946 25.22 10.72 52.42
CA GLU A 946 26.19 11.55 53.14
C GLU A 946 25.98 13.05 52.86
N THR A 947 25.68 13.40 51.61
CA THR A 947 25.65 14.81 51.20
C THR A 947 24.23 15.39 51.16
N PHE A 948 23.25 14.66 50.63
CA PHE A 948 21.92 15.24 50.43
C PHE A 948 21.04 15.08 51.67
N TYR A 949 21.00 13.89 52.27
CA TYR A 949 20.24 13.64 53.49
C TYR A 949 21.07 13.84 54.77
N GLY A 950 22.39 13.63 54.70
CA GLY A 950 23.28 13.62 55.86
C GLY A 950 23.88 14.98 56.25
N ASP A 951 23.95 15.94 55.34
CA ASP A 951 24.48 17.28 55.59
C ASP A 951 23.37 18.22 56.14
N PRO A 952 23.49 18.74 57.37
CA PRO A 952 22.51 19.68 57.94
C PRO A 952 22.29 20.96 57.13
N ASP A 953 23.24 21.33 56.27
CA ASP A 953 23.14 22.52 55.43
C ASP A 953 22.47 22.23 54.06
N SER A 954 22.14 20.96 53.78
CA SER A 954 21.42 20.56 52.57
C SER A 954 19.91 20.87 52.66
N PRO A 955 19.28 21.38 51.58
CA PRO A 955 17.83 21.57 51.53
C PRO A 955 17.02 20.26 51.59
N LEU A 956 17.69 19.11 51.49
CA LEU A 956 17.08 17.77 51.56
C LEU A 956 17.39 17.04 52.88
N PHE A 957 18.05 17.69 53.85
CA PHE A 957 18.46 17.05 55.09
C PHE A 957 17.34 16.29 55.80
N ASP A 958 17.58 15.01 56.08
CA ASP A 958 16.65 14.11 56.76
C ASP A 958 17.44 13.00 57.46
N GLU A 959 17.51 13.07 58.79
CA GLU A 959 18.34 12.18 59.61
C GLU A 959 17.91 10.70 59.51
N ASP A 960 16.62 10.43 59.31
CA ASP A 960 16.09 9.06 59.20
C ASP A 960 16.42 8.49 57.82
N LYS A 961 16.25 9.28 56.75
CA LYS A 961 16.68 8.88 55.40
C LYS A 961 18.20 8.70 55.31
N ALA A 962 18.99 9.59 55.91
CA ALA A 962 20.45 9.47 55.93
C ALA A 962 20.89 8.13 56.54
N ARG A 963 20.26 7.71 57.64
CA ARG A 963 20.53 6.42 58.28
C ARG A 963 20.14 5.22 57.42
N GLU A 964 18.99 5.29 56.76
CA GLU A 964 18.51 4.23 55.84
C GLU A 964 19.45 4.07 54.65
N TRP A 965 19.81 5.17 53.99
CA TRP A 965 20.67 5.17 52.82
C TRP A 965 22.12 4.78 53.15
N THR A 966 22.61 5.12 54.34
CA THR A 966 23.91 4.64 54.85
C THR A 966 23.91 3.11 55.02
N GLN A 967 22.81 2.51 55.48
CA GLN A 967 22.69 1.05 55.57
C GLN A 967 22.64 0.40 54.18
N ARG A 968 21.95 1.02 53.22
CA ARG A 968 21.93 0.59 51.82
C ARG A 968 23.33 0.62 51.19
N LEU A 969 24.09 1.69 51.42
CA LEU A 969 25.48 1.82 50.95
C LEU A 969 26.41 0.72 51.51
N GLN A 970 26.22 0.36 52.78
CA GLN A 970 26.96 -0.72 53.45
C GLN A 970 26.57 -2.12 52.97
N ALA A 971 25.35 -2.29 52.45
CA ALA A 971 24.86 -3.56 51.92
C ALA A 971 25.34 -3.85 50.48
N LEU A 972 25.77 -2.83 49.73
CA LEU A 972 26.31 -3.00 48.37
C LEU A 972 27.64 -3.77 48.39
N PRO A 973 27.90 -4.70 47.45
CA PRO A 973 29.16 -5.43 47.35
C PRO A 973 30.37 -4.50 47.14
N ALA A 974 31.51 -4.84 47.76
CA ALA A 974 32.74 -4.07 47.61
C ALA A 974 33.29 -4.19 46.18
N THR A 975 33.68 -3.06 45.58
CA THR A 975 34.29 -3.04 44.24
C THR A 975 35.72 -3.59 44.32
N THR A 976 36.08 -4.50 43.41
CA THR A 976 37.46 -5.00 43.28
C THR A 976 38.34 -3.95 42.59
N PRO A 977 39.58 -3.66 43.04
CA PRO A 977 40.38 -2.54 42.52
C PRO A 977 41.01 -2.73 41.13
N ASP A 978 40.69 -3.82 40.40
CA ASP A 978 41.40 -4.21 39.17
C ASP A 978 40.43 -4.41 37.99
N ALA A 979 40.10 -3.34 37.27
CA ALA A 979 39.70 -3.36 35.86
C ALA A 979 40.06 -1.99 35.23
N PRO A 980 40.62 -1.93 34.01
CA PRO A 980 41.38 -0.77 33.52
C PRO A 980 40.50 0.46 33.25
N ALA A 981 41.12 1.62 33.48
CA ALA A 981 40.57 2.98 33.39
C ALA A 981 40.06 3.40 32.01
#